data_AF-A0AAU0ZPI9-F1
#
_entry.id   AF-A0AAU0ZPI9-F1
#
_cell.length_a   1.000
_cell.length_b   1.000
_cell.length_c   1.000
_cell.angle_alpha   90.00
_cell.angle_beta   90.00
_cell.angle_gamma   90.00
#
_symmetry.space_group_name_H-M   'P 1'
#
loop_
_entity.id
_entity.type
_entity.pdbx_description
1 polymer ?
#
loop_
_entity_poly.entity_id
_entity_poly.type
_entity_poly.pdbx_seq_one_letter_code
_entity_poly.pdbx_strand_id
1 'polypeptide(L)'
;MTDFQWTRTPAPGTATHDVPLPVGLSVTDEVLGAAHARVRAALSLAPDDPVFGVDVTEEGSLRLSYRTDALDAEAADRVAGYHLAALTGPPRRTLLSEAELRFQLEDLAGPSRALPDRRVHELFEERVAAHPEAPAIADDRREWTYAELNSRANRVGWALLARGLRSEEVVAVVMERGLDWAAAVLGVLKAGGVYLPVEPHFPAERVATMLARADCRLVVADRDGTLSVADADAEGHSGGDLGIPVAADRLAYLYFTSGSTGEPKGALCEHAGFLNHVLAKIDDLGIGAGDVVAQTAPQCFDISLWQLVSALVVGGRTLVVGQETILDVDRFVDTVERGRVNVLQVVPSYLEAVLAELARRPRPLAELRCVSVTGEAVKAELVRRWFAARPGVRLVNAYGLTETSDDANHEVMERPPDGDRVPLGPPIANVRVYVLDEDLLPVPLGAPGEIVFSGVCVGRGYVNDPERTKAAFTEDPYRPGERLYRSGDHGRWRPDGKLEFLGRRDGQVKIRGFRVELGEVENALLRVAGVRDAAVVVVRGTQLAAFCTGPRPVDVREPAAASLPAYMVPSVVHWRERLPLTANGKTDRRALTALAEQLAAGTEPPRTEAEHRLAALWADVLGVPAGRIGRHDHFFDLGGTSLAAVKLAVALDRAVTLKDVTRRPVLADLAALLADRTTGTTTDSGTTTDTGTTTAD
;
A
#
# COMPACT_ATOMS: atom_id res chain seq x y z
N MET A 1 21.48 -57.71 -6.77
CA MET A 1 21.39 -57.36 -5.33
C MET A 1 21.82 -55.91 -5.20
N THR A 2 20.93 -54.93 -5.20
CA THR A 2 19.65 -54.82 -4.48
C THR A 2 18.52 -54.38 -5.39
N ASP A 3 17.53 -55.24 -5.59
CA ASP A 3 16.20 -54.86 -6.04
C ASP A 3 15.53 -54.07 -4.92
N PHE A 4 15.28 -52.79 -5.15
CA PHE A 4 14.33 -52.03 -4.33
C PHE A 4 12.94 -52.22 -4.94
N GLN A 5 12.26 -53.30 -4.55
CA GLN A 5 10.82 -53.42 -4.79
C GLN A 5 10.08 -52.38 -3.94
N TRP A 6 9.64 -51.30 -4.57
CA TRP A 6 8.66 -50.38 -3.99
C TRP A 6 7.25 -50.94 -4.16
N THR A 7 6.88 -51.91 -3.34
CA THR A 7 5.47 -52.12 -2.99
C THR A 7 5.22 -51.46 -1.63
N ARG A 8 5.31 -50.13 -1.58
CA ARG A 8 4.77 -49.39 -0.43
C ARG A 8 3.26 -49.40 -0.54
N THR A 9 2.63 -50.22 0.29
CA THR A 9 1.27 -49.95 0.75
C THR A 9 1.26 -48.51 1.27
N PRO A 10 0.35 -47.62 0.81
CA PRO A 10 0.35 -46.25 1.27
C PRO A 10 0.23 -46.20 2.80
N ALA A 11 1.10 -45.43 3.46
CA ALA A 11 0.94 -45.10 4.86
C ALA A 11 -0.41 -44.37 5.07
N PRO A 12 -1.04 -44.45 6.25
CA PRO A 12 -2.28 -43.72 6.52
C PRO A 12 -2.11 -42.23 6.17
N GLY A 13 -2.98 -41.70 5.30
CA GLY A 13 -2.88 -40.32 4.81
C GLY A 13 -2.05 -40.12 3.54
N THR A 14 -1.66 -41.20 2.84
CA THR A 14 -1.06 -41.13 1.49
C THR A 14 -1.97 -41.76 0.44
N ALA A 15 -1.98 -41.18 -0.76
CA ALA A 15 -2.69 -41.68 -1.92
C ALA A 15 -1.74 -41.82 -3.11
N THR A 16 -2.09 -42.74 -4.01
CA THR A 16 -1.47 -42.85 -5.33
C THR A 16 -2.47 -42.43 -6.39
N HIS A 17 -1.98 -41.78 -7.44
CA HIS A 17 -2.79 -41.33 -8.56
C HIS A 17 -2.05 -41.66 -9.86
N ASP A 18 -2.60 -42.62 -10.61
CA ASP A 18 -1.99 -43.19 -11.80
C ASP A 18 -2.65 -42.61 -13.04
N VAL A 19 -1.85 -42.00 -13.92
CA VAL A 19 -2.31 -41.43 -15.19
C VAL A 19 -1.64 -42.16 -16.36
N PRO A 20 -2.41 -42.71 -17.33
CA PRO A 20 -1.84 -43.44 -18.46
C PRO A 20 -0.88 -42.56 -19.28
N LEU A 21 0.26 -43.12 -19.70
CA LEU A 21 1.14 -42.43 -20.63
C LEU A 21 0.50 -42.41 -22.03
N PRO A 22 0.70 -41.33 -22.82
CA PRO A 22 0.29 -41.29 -24.21
C PRO A 22 0.86 -42.46 -25.02
N VAL A 23 0.06 -42.99 -25.94
CA VAL A 23 0.46 -44.11 -26.79
C VAL A 23 1.75 -43.77 -27.55
N GLY A 24 2.76 -44.64 -27.42
CA GLY A 24 4.06 -44.48 -28.09
C GLY A 24 5.10 -43.67 -27.31
N LEU A 25 4.78 -43.18 -26.11
CA LEU A 25 5.74 -42.53 -25.22
C LEU A 25 6.53 -43.58 -24.41
N SER A 26 7.82 -43.74 -24.67
CA SER A 26 8.73 -44.48 -23.80
C SER A 26 9.50 -43.50 -22.90
N VAL A 27 9.44 -43.71 -21.59
CA VAL A 27 10.06 -42.82 -20.60
C VAL A 27 11.22 -43.58 -19.94
N THR A 28 12.43 -43.01 -19.98
CA THR A 28 13.57 -43.49 -19.21
C THR A 28 13.64 -42.80 -17.86
N ASP A 29 14.31 -43.39 -16.87
CA ASP A 29 14.47 -42.78 -15.54
C ASP A 29 15.13 -41.40 -15.60
N GLU A 30 16.04 -41.18 -16.54
CA GLU A 30 16.69 -39.87 -16.75
C GLU A 30 15.70 -38.81 -17.26
N VAL A 31 14.84 -39.18 -18.22
CA VAL A 31 13.81 -38.28 -18.76
C VAL A 31 12.75 -37.98 -17.71
N LEU A 32 12.33 -39.00 -16.95
CA LEU A 32 11.40 -38.85 -15.84
C LEU A 32 11.98 -37.94 -14.76
N GLY A 33 13.24 -38.15 -14.38
CA GLY A 33 13.94 -37.33 -13.40
C GLY A 33 14.05 -35.87 -13.84
N ALA A 34 14.36 -35.60 -15.11
CA ALA A 34 14.40 -34.25 -15.65
C ALA A 34 13.02 -33.58 -15.68
N ALA A 35 11.98 -34.30 -16.12
CA ALA A 35 10.60 -33.79 -16.12
C ALA A 35 10.10 -33.52 -14.70
N HIS A 36 10.37 -34.43 -13.78
CA HIS A 36 10.04 -34.29 -12.37
C HIS A 36 10.75 -33.07 -11.75
N ALA A 37 12.06 -32.91 -11.99
CA ALA A 37 12.81 -31.74 -11.53
C ALA A 37 12.22 -30.43 -12.08
N ARG A 38 11.80 -30.44 -13.34
CA ARG A 38 11.16 -29.29 -14.00
C ARG A 38 9.81 -28.94 -13.38
N VAL A 39 8.94 -29.91 -13.14
CA VAL A 39 7.64 -29.67 -12.49
C VAL A 39 7.83 -29.22 -11.04
N ARG A 40 8.74 -29.84 -10.29
CA ARG A 40 9.09 -29.37 -8.93
C ARG A 40 9.56 -27.92 -8.93
N ALA A 41 10.41 -27.53 -9.88
CA ALA A 41 10.87 -26.15 -9.99
C ALA A 41 9.70 -25.19 -10.25
N ALA A 42 8.79 -25.54 -11.18
CA ALA A 42 7.61 -24.73 -11.48
C ALA A 42 6.65 -24.62 -10.28
N LEU A 43 6.50 -25.69 -9.49
CA LEU A 43 5.69 -25.71 -8.26
C LEU A 43 6.44 -25.20 -7.02
N SER A 44 7.72 -24.84 -7.16
CA SER A 44 8.61 -24.45 -6.06
C SER A 44 8.72 -25.47 -4.92
N LEU A 45 8.72 -26.77 -5.24
CA LEU A 45 8.87 -27.86 -4.27
C LEU A 45 10.34 -28.10 -3.92
N ALA A 46 10.65 -28.34 -2.64
CA ALA A 46 12.01 -28.71 -2.19
C ALA A 46 12.46 -30.03 -2.84
N PRO A 47 13.75 -30.32 -3.06
CA PRO A 47 14.21 -31.53 -3.78
C PRO A 47 13.80 -32.86 -3.15
N ASP A 48 13.77 -32.94 -1.81
CA ASP A 48 13.51 -34.17 -1.06
C ASP A 48 12.15 -34.13 -0.33
N ASP A 49 11.17 -33.42 -0.88
CA ASP A 49 9.84 -33.33 -0.25
C ASP A 49 9.27 -34.74 -0.01
N PRO A 50 9.23 -35.21 1.26
CA PRO A 50 8.81 -36.56 1.57
C PRO A 50 7.30 -36.77 1.34
N VAL A 51 6.60 -35.70 0.94
CA VAL A 51 5.16 -35.62 0.72
C VAL A 51 4.76 -35.92 -0.72
N PHE A 52 5.72 -35.98 -1.68
CA PHE A 52 5.41 -36.09 -3.11
C PHE A 52 6.47 -36.90 -3.89
N GLY A 53 6.04 -37.93 -4.62
CA GLY A 53 6.88 -38.79 -5.47
C GLY A 53 6.23 -39.09 -6.82
N VAL A 54 7.06 -39.36 -7.84
CA VAL A 54 6.62 -39.65 -9.21
C VAL A 54 7.42 -40.80 -9.78
N ASP A 55 6.72 -41.82 -10.27
CA ASP A 55 7.30 -43.04 -10.84
C ASP A 55 6.56 -43.44 -12.13
N VAL A 56 7.12 -44.35 -12.92
CA VAL A 56 6.43 -45.01 -14.04
C VAL A 56 6.10 -46.44 -13.63
N THR A 57 4.85 -46.85 -13.80
CA THR A 57 4.40 -48.20 -13.46
C THR A 57 4.76 -49.20 -14.57
N GLU A 58 4.86 -50.49 -14.22
CA GLU A 58 5.06 -51.57 -15.20
C GLU A 58 3.98 -51.62 -16.29
N GLU A 59 2.80 -51.07 -16.00
CA GLU A 59 1.64 -51.00 -16.90
C GLU A 59 1.67 -49.78 -17.83
N GLY A 60 2.73 -48.96 -17.80
CA GLY A 60 2.91 -47.81 -18.68
C GLY A 60 2.10 -46.57 -18.25
N SER A 61 1.97 -46.33 -16.94
CA SER A 61 1.33 -45.13 -16.38
C SER A 61 2.30 -44.32 -15.54
N LEU A 62 2.08 -43.01 -15.45
CA LEU A 62 2.74 -42.13 -14.50
C LEU A 62 2.02 -42.25 -13.14
N ARG A 63 2.72 -42.71 -12.10
CA ARG A 63 2.21 -42.81 -10.73
C ARG A 63 2.69 -41.64 -9.90
N LEU A 64 1.75 -40.88 -9.34
CA LEU A 64 2.02 -39.86 -8.33
C LEU A 64 1.70 -40.43 -6.95
N SER A 65 2.65 -40.37 -6.03
CA SER A 65 2.42 -40.69 -4.62
C SER A 65 2.44 -39.40 -3.81
N TYR A 66 1.37 -39.10 -3.07
CA TYR A 66 1.28 -37.87 -2.30
C TYR A 66 0.52 -38.03 -0.98
N ARG A 67 0.65 -37.06 -0.06
CA ARG A 67 -0.22 -37.01 1.13
C ARG A 67 -1.53 -36.29 0.85
N THR A 68 -2.63 -36.87 1.29
CA THR A 68 -3.98 -36.35 1.05
C THR A 68 -4.34 -35.13 1.89
N ASP A 69 -3.55 -34.83 2.93
CA ASP A 69 -3.66 -33.59 3.71
C ASP A 69 -2.86 -32.43 3.11
N ALA A 70 -2.04 -32.70 2.08
CA ALA A 70 -1.25 -31.70 1.36
C ALA A 70 -1.77 -31.44 -0.07
N LEU A 71 -2.18 -32.50 -0.79
CA LEU A 71 -2.79 -32.41 -2.11
C LEU A 71 -4.12 -33.17 -2.13
N ASP A 72 -5.16 -32.52 -2.65
CA ASP A 72 -6.38 -33.22 -3.04
C ASP A 72 -6.22 -33.90 -4.42
N ALA A 73 -7.21 -34.71 -4.80
CA ALA A 73 -7.18 -35.46 -6.04
C ALA A 73 -7.13 -34.55 -7.28
N GLU A 74 -7.83 -33.41 -7.26
CA GLU A 74 -7.89 -32.48 -8.39
C GLU A 74 -6.56 -31.74 -8.59
N ALA A 75 -5.87 -31.41 -7.50
CA ALA A 75 -4.51 -30.92 -7.53
C ALA A 75 -3.54 -31.99 -8.04
N ALA A 76 -3.69 -33.25 -7.62
CA ALA A 76 -2.88 -34.34 -8.13
C ALA A 76 -3.07 -34.55 -9.64
N ASP A 77 -4.30 -34.49 -10.14
CA ASP A 77 -4.63 -34.52 -11.58
C ASP A 77 -3.90 -33.41 -12.36
N ARG A 78 -3.98 -32.15 -11.87
CA ARG A 78 -3.27 -31.02 -12.50
C ARG A 78 -1.76 -31.24 -12.53
N VAL A 79 -1.19 -31.69 -11.41
CA VAL A 79 0.25 -31.96 -11.30
C VAL A 79 0.68 -33.11 -12.22
N ALA A 80 -0.16 -34.14 -12.39
CA ALA A 80 0.05 -35.19 -13.39
C ALA A 80 0.11 -34.62 -14.80
N GLY A 81 -0.84 -33.73 -15.14
CA GLY A 81 -0.87 -33.00 -16.40
C GLY A 81 0.43 -32.24 -16.68
N TYR A 82 0.99 -31.55 -15.69
CA TYR A 82 2.27 -30.85 -15.83
C TYR A 82 3.44 -31.79 -16.11
N HIS A 83 3.48 -32.98 -15.48
CA HIS A 83 4.50 -33.99 -15.76
C HIS A 83 4.35 -34.54 -17.18
N LEU A 84 3.12 -34.84 -17.62
CA LEU A 84 2.87 -35.28 -19.00
C LEU A 84 3.28 -34.21 -20.02
N ALA A 85 2.98 -32.93 -19.76
CA ALA A 85 3.42 -31.82 -20.59
C ALA A 85 4.96 -31.70 -20.63
N ALA A 86 5.62 -31.89 -19.49
CA ALA A 86 7.09 -31.89 -19.40
C ALA A 86 7.74 -33.07 -20.16
N LEU A 87 7.10 -34.25 -20.17
CA LEU A 87 7.59 -35.46 -20.84
C LEU A 87 7.39 -35.44 -22.36
N THR A 88 6.32 -34.79 -22.83
CA THR A 88 5.92 -34.79 -24.26
C THR A 88 6.32 -33.53 -25.02
N GLY A 89 6.56 -32.43 -24.30
CA GLY A 89 6.86 -31.12 -24.88
C GLY A 89 8.35 -30.88 -25.14
N PRO A 90 8.70 -29.97 -26.08
CA PRO A 90 10.08 -29.53 -26.25
C PRO A 90 10.60 -28.80 -24.98
N PRO A 91 11.93 -28.74 -24.78
CA PRO A 91 12.53 -27.94 -23.73
C PRO A 91 12.08 -26.47 -23.85
N ARG A 92 11.68 -25.84 -22.74
CA ARG A 92 11.24 -24.42 -22.64
C ARG A 92 9.83 -24.06 -23.14
N ARG A 93 8.91 -25.01 -23.31
CA ARG A 93 7.47 -24.71 -23.45
C ARG A 93 6.75 -24.57 -22.11
N THR A 94 5.61 -23.88 -22.08
CA THR A 94 4.73 -23.89 -20.91
C THR A 94 4.40 -25.32 -20.47
N LEU A 95 4.34 -25.54 -19.15
CA LEU A 95 3.89 -26.80 -18.56
C LEU A 95 2.36 -26.89 -18.50
N LEU A 96 1.67 -25.79 -18.76
CA LEU A 96 0.23 -25.68 -18.64
C LEU A 96 -0.46 -26.38 -19.81
N SER A 97 -1.62 -26.99 -19.53
CA SER A 97 -2.55 -27.41 -20.57
C SER A 97 -3.09 -26.19 -21.33
N GLU A 98 -3.59 -26.38 -22.55
CA GLU A 98 -4.22 -25.31 -23.32
C GLU A 98 -5.42 -24.70 -22.56
N ALA A 99 -6.20 -25.53 -21.86
CA ALA A 99 -7.34 -25.08 -21.06
C ALA A 99 -6.90 -24.21 -19.88
N GLU A 100 -5.85 -24.60 -19.15
CA GLU A 100 -5.33 -23.81 -18.04
C GLU A 100 -4.66 -22.52 -18.51
N LEU A 101 -3.94 -22.57 -19.62
CA LEU A 101 -3.34 -21.38 -20.23
C LEU A 101 -4.41 -20.37 -20.63
N ARG A 102 -5.48 -20.82 -21.30
CA ARG A 102 -6.64 -19.97 -21.64
C ARG A 102 -7.29 -19.40 -20.38
N PHE A 103 -7.49 -20.23 -19.36
CA PHE A 103 -8.08 -19.77 -18.09
C PHE A 103 -7.26 -18.63 -17.48
N GLN A 104 -5.93 -18.79 -17.39
CA GLN A 104 -5.07 -17.76 -16.79
C GLN A 104 -4.91 -16.50 -17.66
N LEU A 105 -4.88 -16.61 -18.99
CA LEU A 105 -4.63 -15.47 -19.89
C LEU A 105 -5.91 -14.73 -20.34
N GLU A 106 -7.06 -15.40 -20.30
CA GLU A 106 -8.33 -14.88 -20.83
C GLU A 106 -9.41 -14.81 -19.74
N ASP A 107 -9.68 -15.93 -19.07
CA ASP A 107 -10.84 -16.02 -18.17
C ASP A 107 -10.63 -15.29 -16.83
N LEU A 108 -9.37 -15.14 -16.39
CA LEU A 108 -9.00 -14.35 -15.20
C LEU A 108 -8.80 -12.86 -15.47
N ALA A 109 -8.93 -12.41 -16.72
CA ALA A 109 -8.86 -10.99 -17.04
C ALA A 109 -10.05 -10.22 -16.45
N GLY A 110 -9.83 -8.96 -16.12
CA GLY A 110 -10.91 -8.06 -15.75
C GLY A 110 -11.90 -7.86 -16.91
N PRO A 111 -13.17 -7.53 -16.61
CA PRO A 111 -14.20 -7.41 -17.64
C PRO A 111 -13.85 -6.33 -18.66
N SER A 112 -14.20 -6.55 -19.93
CA SER A 112 -14.04 -5.52 -20.95
C SER A 112 -15.11 -4.44 -20.78
N ARG A 113 -14.67 -3.17 -20.81
CA ARG A 113 -15.54 -2.00 -20.70
C ARG A 113 -15.11 -0.95 -21.71
N ALA A 114 -16.06 -0.53 -22.56
CA ALA A 114 -15.86 0.65 -23.40
C ALA A 114 -15.72 1.90 -22.51
N LEU A 115 -14.57 2.58 -22.62
CA LEU A 115 -14.37 3.87 -21.96
C LEU A 115 -15.04 4.97 -22.78
N PRO A 116 -15.69 5.95 -22.12
CA PRO A 116 -16.18 7.12 -22.84
C PRO A 116 -14.99 7.91 -23.41
N ASP A 117 -15.19 8.56 -24.56
CA ASP A 117 -14.22 9.52 -25.09
C ASP A 117 -14.32 10.86 -24.32
N ARG A 118 -14.01 10.77 -23.03
CA ARG A 118 -14.01 11.84 -22.05
C ARG A 118 -12.83 11.67 -21.10
N ARG A 119 -12.44 12.72 -20.42
CA ARG A 119 -11.46 12.73 -19.32
C ARG A 119 -12.20 13.08 -18.04
N VAL A 120 -11.57 12.77 -16.90
CA VAL A 120 -12.15 13.01 -15.57
C VAL A 120 -12.60 14.47 -15.40
N HIS A 121 -11.82 15.45 -15.87
CA HIS A 121 -12.19 16.86 -15.77
C HIS A 121 -13.38 17.23 -16.67
N GLU A 122 -13.54 16.59 -17.84
CA GLU A 122 -14.69 16.81 -18.72
C GLU A 122 -15.97 16.21 -18.12
N LEU A 123 -15.89 15.02 -17.50
CA LEU A 123 -17.03 14.43 -16.77
C LEU A 123 -17.44 15.30 -15.58
N PHE A 124 -16.48 15.95 -14.92
CA PHE A 124 -16.76 16.96 -13.90
C PHE A 124 -17.46 18.19 -14.49
N GLU A 125 -16.99 18.75 -15.60
CA GLU A 125 -17.63 19.88 -16.30
C GLU A 125 -19.08 19.56 -16.71
N GLU A 126 -19.34 18.34 -17.18
CA GLU A 126 -20.71 17.88 -17.48
C GLU A 126 -21.61 17.93 -16.24
N ARG A 127 -21.08 17.60 -15.05
CA ARG A 127 -21.81 17.73 -13.78
C ARG A 127 -21.99 19.19 -13.36
N VAL A 128 -20.99 20.05 -13.59
CA VAL A 128 -21.09 21.49 -13.34
C VAL A 128 -22.21 22.11 -14.18
N ALA A 129 -22.31 21.76 -15.46
CA ALA A 129 -23.36 22.26 -16.34
C ALA A 129 -24.76 21.79 -15.92
N ALA A 130 -24.88 20.54 -15.43
CA ALA A 130 -26.16 19.98 -15.01
C ALA A 130 -26.63 20.49 -13.64
N HIS A 131 -25.71 20.64 -12.68
CA HIS A 131 -26.01 20.92 -11.28
C HIS A 131 -25.04 21.95 -10.65
N PRO A 132 -24.99 23.19 -11.15
CA PRO A 132 -23.97 24.18 -10.75
C PRO A 132 -24.01 24.55 -9.27
N GLU A 133 -25.21 24.61 -8.67
CA GLU A 133 -25.44 25.01 -7.28
C GLU A 133 -25.33 23.84 -6.28
N ALA A 134 -25.12 22.60 -6.75
CA ALA A 134 -24.97 21.47 -5.85
C ALA A 134 -23.63 21.54 -5.09
N PRO A 135 -23.56 21.10 -3.82
CA PRO A 135 -22.30 20.99 -3.09
C PRO A 135 -21.33 20.00 -3.77
N ALA A 136 -20.12 20.46 -4.10
CA ALA A 136 -19.11 19.63 -4.76
C ALA A 136 -18.02 19.18 -3.78
N ILE A 137 -17.52 20.11 -2.96
CA ILE A 137 -16.40 19.84 -2.06
C ILE A 137 -16.52 20.62 -0.76
N ALA A 138 -16.14 20.01 0.36
CA ALA A 138 -16.16 20.66 1.66
C ALA A 138 -14.96 20.24 2.54
N ASP A 139 -14.55 21.13 3.42
CA ASP A 139 -13.67 20.86 4.57
C ASP A 139 -14.42 21.19 5.89
N ASP A 140 -13.71 21.30 7.01
CA ASP A 140 -14.34 21.61 8.31
C ASP A 140 -14.81 23.08 8.44
N ARG A 141 -14.47 23.95 7.49
CA ARG A 141 -14.70 25.40 7.54
C ARG A 141 -15.51 25.94 6.37
N ARG A 142 -15.38 25.32 5.20
CA ARG A 142 -15.85 25.83 3.91
C ARG A 142 -16.52 24.74 3.11
N GLU A 143 -17.45 25.13 2.26
CA GLU A 143 -18.06 24.31 1.23
C GLU A 143 -18.10 25.12 -0.07
N TRP A 144 -17.79 24.48 -1.18
CA TRP A 144 -17.95 25.04 -2.52
C TRP A 144 -18.93 24.23 -3.34
N THR A 145 -19.76 24.94 -4.09
CA THR A 145 -20.60 24.33 -5.13
C THR A 145 -19.77 23.85 -6.31
N TYR A 146 -20.39 23.07 -7.19
CA TYR A 146 -19.78 22.67 -8.46
C TYR A 146 -19.33 23.87 -9.29
N ALA A 147 -20.15 24.92 -9.41
CA ALA A 147 -19.81 26.13 -10.14
C ALA A 147 -18.63 26.88 -9.51
N GLU A 148 -18.58 26.97 -8.18
CA GLU A 148 -17.52 27.66 -7.44
C GLU A 148 -16.17 26.95 -7.55
N LEU A 149 -16.15 25.62 -7.42
CA LEU A 149 -14.94 24.81 -7.62
C LEU A 149 -14.46 24.89 -9.08
N ASN A 150 -15.39 24.76 -10.04
CA ASN A 150 -15.07 24.81 -11.46
C ASN A 150 -14.49 26.16 -11.86
N SER A 151 -15.10 27.26 -11.42
CA SER A 151 -14.63 28.60 -11.74
C SER A 151 -13.21 28.87 -11.24
N ARG A 152 -12.85 28.36 -10.05
CA ARG A 152 -11.49 28.52 -9.50
C ARG A 152 -10.49 27.64 -10.23
N ALA A 153 -10.85 26.38 -10.51
CA ALA A 153 -10.03 25.49 -11.31
C ALA A 153 -9.76 26.07 -12.70
N ASN A 154 -10.77 26.65 -13.34
CA ASN A 154 -10.64 27.31 -14.64
C ASN A 154 -9.70 28.51 -14.57
N ARG A 155 -9.79 29.34 -13.53
CA ARG A 155 -8.84 30.45 -13.36
C ARG A 155 -7.41 30.00 -13.16
N VAL A 156 -7.18 28.94 -12.37
CA VAL A 156 -5.84 28.33 -12.25
C VAL A 156 -5.35 27.84 -13.61
N GLY A 157 -6.20 27.15 -14.39
CA GLY A 157 -5.86 26.69 -15.73
C GLY A 157 -5.46 27.83 -16.67
N TRP A 158 -6.23 28.91 -16.71
CA TRP A 158 -5.90 30.10 -17.50
C TRP A 158 -4.60 30.77 -17.05
N ALA A 159 -4.38 30.88 -15.75
CA ALA A 159 -3.15 31.45 -15.19
C ALA A 159 -1.91 30.61 -15.55
N LEU A 160 -2.04 29.27 -15.60
CA LEU A 160 -0.97 28.37 -16.07
C LEU A 160 -0.71 28.53 -17.57
N LEU A 161 -1.76 28.58 -18.40
CA LEU A 161 -1.64 28.81 -19.84
C LEU A 161 -0.99 30.16 -20.15
N ALA A 162 -1.36 31.23 -19.43
CA ALA A 162 -0.76 32.55 -19.55
C ALA A 162 0.74 32.56 -19.20
N ARG A 163 1.18 31.62 -18.35
CA ARG A 163 2.60 31.40 -17.99
C ARG A 163 3.32 30.44 -18.93
N GLY A 164 2.67 30.03 -20.01
CA GLY A 164 3.27 29.26 -21.09
C GLY A 164 3.20 27.75 -20.92
N LEU A 165 2.32 27.23 -20.05
CA LEU A 165 2.07 25.79 -19.91
C LEU A 165 1.78 25.16 -21.27
N ARG A 166 2.49 24.08 -21.59
CA ARG A 166 2.28 23.27 -22.79
C ARG A 166 1.62 21.94 -22.44
N SER A 167 1.04 21.29 -23.45
CA SER A 167 0.49 19.94 -23.30
C SER A 167 1.56 18.97 -22.80
N GLU A 168 1.19 18.17 -21.79
CA GLU A 168 2.06 17.21 -21.09
C GLU A 168 3.28 17.82 -20.39
N GLU A 169 3.30 19.13 -20.16
CA GLU A 169 4.30 19.75 -19.28
C GLU A 169 3.91 19.56 -17.80
N VAL A 170 4.90 19.26 -16.97
CA VAL A 170 4.70 18.97 -15.55
C VAL A 170 4.43 20.25 -14.75
N VAL A 171 3.38 20.21 -13.93
CA VAL A 171 3.06 21.25 -12.97
C VAL A 171 3.09 20.66 -11.57
N ALA A 172 4.02 21.15 -10.75
CA ALA A 172 4.08 20.77 -9.34
C ALA A 172 3.05 21.55 -8.54
N VAL A 173 2.28 20.86 -7.70
CA VAL A 173 1.37 21.49 -6.74
C VAL A 173 1.90 21.22 -5.34
N VAL A 174 2.37 22.27 -4.68
CA VAL A 174 3.00 22.23 -3.36
C VAL A 174 2.03 22.83 -2.34
N MET A 175 1.02 22.05 -1.94
CA MET A 175 -0.08 22.53 -1.10
C MET A 175 -0.56 21.46 -0.13
N GLU A 176 -1.00 21.88 1.05
CA GLU A 176 -1.79 21.03 1.95
C GLU A 176 -3.13 20.70 1.27
N ARG A 177 -3.68 19.52 1.56
CA ARG A 177 -5.00 19.13 1.06
C ARG A 177 -6.08 20.08 1.59
N GLY A 178 -6.92 20.52 0.68
CA GLY A 178 -7.98 21.49 0.93
C GLY A 178 -8.69 21.84 -0.36
N LEU A 179 -9.63 22.77 -0.27
CA LEU A 179 -10.43 23.24 -1.40
C LEU A 179 -9.55 23.91 -2.48
N ASP A 180 -8.56 24.70 -2.08
CA ASP A 180 -7.62 25.35 -3.00
C ASP A 180 -6.73 24.33 -3.72
N TRP A 181 -6.26 23.28 -3.01
CA TRP A 181 -5.55 22.16 -3.64
C TRP A 181 -6.41 21.47 -4.71
N ALA A 182 -7.69 21.20 -4.42
CA ALA A 182 -8.60 20.60 -5.38
C ALA A 182 -8.78 21.47 -6.65
N ALA A 183 -8.92 22.79 -6.48
CA ALA A 183 -8.97 23.72 -7.62
C ALA A 183 -7.68 23.70 -8.43
N ALA A 184 -6.52 23.66 -7.76
CA ALA A 184 -5.22 23.57 -8.45
C ALA A 184 -5.09 22.28 -9.26
N VAL A 185 -5.43 21.12 -8.68
CA VAL A 185 -5.40 19.82 -9.37
C VAL A 185 -6.29 19.84 -10.61
N LEU A 186 -7.55 20.24 -10.47
CA LEU A 186 -8.48 20.31 -11.59
C LEU A 186 -8.02 21.30 -12.66
N GLY A 187 -7.46 22.45 -12.26
CA GLY A 187 -6.92 23.46 -13.18
C GLY A 187 -5.77 22.93 -14.02
N VAL A 188 -4.85 22.16 -13.43
CA VAL A 188 -3.76 21.49 -14.17
C VAL A 188 -4.32 20.51 -15.20
N LEU A 189 -5.26 19.65 -14.79
CA LEU A 189 -5.87 18.65 -15.69
C LEU A 189 -6.63 19.32 -16.84
N LYS A 190 -7.40 20.38 -16.56
CA LYS A 190 -8.16 21.16 -17.56
C LYS A 190 -7.27 21.90 -18.55
N ALA A 191 -6.08 22.32 -18.12
CA ALA A 191 -5.10 22.98 -18.98
C ALA A 191 -4.24 21.99 -19.79
N GLY A 192 -4.42 20.67 -19.62
CA GLY A 192 -3.66 19.63 -20.31
C GLY A 192 -2.23 19.44 -19.79
N GLY A 193 -1.94 19.92 -18.57
CA GLY A 193 -0.68 19.70 -17.87
C GLY A 193 -0.66 18.39 -17.08
N VAL A 194 0.53 17.99 -16.64
CA VAL A 194 0.74 16.77 -15.83
C VAL A 194 0.84 17.14 -14.36
N TYR A 195 -0.10 16.64 -13.56
CA TYR A 195 -0.12 16.88 -12.12
C TYR A 195 1.02 16.17 -11.38
N LEU A 196 1.86 16.93 -10.67
CA LEU A 196 2.89 16.43 -9.75
C LEU A 196 2.58 16.90 -8.31
N PRO A 197 2.12 16.01 -7.40
CA PRO A 197 1.96 16.36 -6.00
C PRO A 197 3.29 16.48 -5.27
N VAL A 198 3.40 17.51 -4.42
CA VAL A 198 4.51 17.69 -3.50
C VAL A 198 3.97 18.11 -2.14
N GLU A 199 4.31 17.37 -1.08
CA GLU A 199 3.92 17.75 0.27
C GLU A 199 4.69 19.01 0.72
N PRO A 200 4.02 20.03 1.29
CA PRO A 200 4.67 21.26 1.75
C PRO A 200 5.75 21.02 2.81
N HIS A 201 5.61 19.95 3.60
CA HIS A 201 6.52 19.59 4.67
C HIS A 201 7.71 18.72 4.20
N PHE A 202 7.83 18.41 2.91
CA PHE A 202 9.02 17.71 2.40
C PHE A 202 10.27 18.59 2.51
N PRO A 203 11.45 18.00 2.81
CA PRO A 203 12.70 18.76 2.84
C PRO A 203 12.99 19.45 1.50
N ALA A 204 13.53 20.67 1.54
CA ALA A 204 13.76 21.48 0.35
C ALA A 204 14.65 20.77 -0.70
N GLU A 205 15.68 20.03 -0.26
CA GLU A 205 16.55 19.25 -1.16
C GLU A 205 15.78 18.15 -1.89
N ARG A 206 14.87 17.46 -1.20
CA ARG A 206 14.01 16.44 -1.81
C ARG A 206 13.07 17.06 -2.85
N VAL A 207 12.43 18.19 -2.51
CA VAL A 207 11.57 18.93 -3.46
C VAL A 207 12.37 19.35 -4.69
N ALA A 208 13.53 19.98 -4.51
CA ALA A 208 14.40 20.38 -5.62
C ALA A 208 14.80 19.19 -6.50
N THR A 209 15.12 18.05 -5.90
CA THR A 209 15.45 16.81 -6.63
C THR A 209 14.26 16.29 -7.45
N MET A 210 13.05 16.28 -6.87
CA MET A 210 11.83 15.87 -7.58
C MET A 210 11.53 16.79 -8.76
N LEU A 211 11.58 18.10 -8.56
CA LEU A 211 11.34 19.09 -9.61
C LEU A 211 12.37 18.98 -10.74
N ALA A 212 13.65 18.86 -10.40
CA ALA A 212 14.72 18.70 -11.39
C ALA A 212 14.57 17.41 -12.19
N ARG A 213 14.24 16.28 -11.55
CA ARG A 213 13.99 15.00 -12.22
C ARG A 213 12.80 15.04 -13.16
N ALA A 214 11.76 15.78 -12.81
CA ALA A 214 10.57 15.91 -13.62
C ALA A 214 10.67 16.98 -14.72
N ASP A 215 11.81 17.70 -14.84
CA ASP A 215 11.94 18.93 -15.65
C ASP A 215 10.78 19.91 -15.41
N CYS A 216 10.36 20.03 -14.14
CA CYS A 216 9.20 20.80 -13.75
C CYS A 216 9.54 22.29 -13.65
N ARG A 217 8.85 23.11 -14.45
CA ARG A 217 9.09 24.57 -14.56
C ARG A 217 7.99 25.42 -13.93
N LEU A 218 6.80 24.85 -13.77
CA LEU A 218 5.64 25.53 -13.23
C LEU A 218 5.29 24.93 -11.87
N VAL A 219 5.07 25.82 -10.90
CA VAL A 219 4.74 25.45 -9.52
C VAL A 219 3.51 26.25 -9.08
N VAL A 220 2.51 25.54 -8.58
CA VAL A 220 1.35 26.11 -7.88
C VAL A 220 1.55 25.90 -6.38
N ALA A 221 1.65 26.97 -5.60
CA ALA A 221 1.88 26.90 -4.16
C ALA A 221 1.35 28.17 -3.45
N ASP A 222 1.06 28.04 -2.16
CA ASP A 222 0.73 29.18 -1.29
C ASP A 222 2.02 29.81 -0.72
N ARG A 223 2.86 30.34 -1.62
CA ARG A 223 4.17 30.92 -1.30
C ARG A 223 4.48 32.12 -2.19
N ASP A 224 5.13 33.12 -1.61
CA ASP A 224 5.57 34.32 -2.34
C ASP A 224 6.39 33.96 -3.59
N GLY A 225 6.03 34.59 -4.72
CA GLY A 225 6.72 34.42 -6.00
C GLY A 225 6.33 33.16 -6.78
N THR A 226 5.39 32.36 -6.28
CA THR A 226 4.76 31.24 -7.03
C THR A 226 3.31 31.58 -7.39
N LEU A 227 2.70 30.83 -8.30
CA LEU A 227 1.27 30.97 -8.59
C LEU A 227 0.46 30.34 -7.45
N SER A 228 -0.33 31.11 -6.71
CA SER A 228 -1.35 30.55 -5.82
C SER A 228 -2.74 30.54 -6.48
N VAL A 229 -3.69 29.83 -5.88
CA VAL A 229 -5.11 29.89 -6.30
C VAL A 229 -5.67 31.30 -6.12
N ALA A 230 -5.27 31.99 -5.05
CA ALA A 230 -5.67 33.36 -4.79
C ALA A 230 -5.11 34.34 -5.84
N ASP A 231 -3.86 34.14 -6.30
CA ASP A 231 -3.28 34.94 -7.39
C ASP A 231 -4.05 34.72 -8.70
N ALA A 232 -4.38 33.47 -9.03
CA ALA A 232 -5.18 33.14 -10.20
C ALA A 232 -6.58 33.80 -10.15
N ASP A 233 -7.19 33.86 -8.96
CA ASP A 233 -8.45 34.58 -8.71
C ASP A 233 -8.29 36.10 -8.88
N ALA A 234 -7.17 36.68 -8.42
CA ALA A 234 -6.89 38.11 -8.52
C ALA A 234 -6.53 38.57 -9.94
N GLU A 235 -5.99 37.68 -10.79
CA GLU A 235 -5.59 37.98 -12.17
C GLU A 235 -6.77 38.28 -13.12
N GLY A 236 -8.01 38.05 -12.69
CA GLY A 236 -9.20 38.40 -13.46
C GLY A 236 -9.46 37.50 -14.68
N HIS A 237 -8.88 36.31 -14.71
CA HIS A 237 -9.15 35.31 -15.75
C HIS A 237 -10.63 34.86 -15.74
N SER A 238 -11.08 34.36 -16.89
CA SER A 238 -12.43 33.79 -17.04
C SER A 238 -12.65 32.63 -16.08
N GLY A 239 -13.85 32.55 -15.49
CA GLY A 239 -14.29 31.37 -14.74
C GLY A 239 -14.90 30.27 -15.61
N GLY A 240 -15.07 30.51 -16.91
CA GLY A 240 -15.61 29.53 -17.86
C GLY A 240 -14.59 28.47 -18.27
N ASP A 241 -15.10 27.32 -18.73
CA ASP A 241 -14.28 26.16 -19.08
C ASP A 241 -13.25 26.49 -20.17
N LEU A 242 -12.08 25.88 -20.03
CA LEU A 242 -10.92 26.14 -20.89
C LEU A 242 -11.14 25.62 -22.32
N GLY A 243 -11.87 24.51 -22.47
CA GLY A 243 -12.12 23.88 -23.76
C GLY A 243 -10.85 23.36 -24.45
N ILE A 244 -9.79 23.05 -23.69
CA ILE A 244 -8.53 22.51 -24.22
C ILE A 244 -8.71 21.01 -24.47
N PRO A 245 -8.58 20.52 -25.73
CA PRO A 245 -8.70 19.10 -26.01
C PRO A 245 -7.52 18.33 -25.41
N VAL A 246 -7.80 17.32 -24.59
CA VAL A 246 -6.80 16.40 -24.03
C VAL A 246 -7.06 15.01 -24.58
N ALA A 247 -6.08 14.35 -25.18
CA ALA A 247 -6.26 12.98 -25.68
C ALA A 247 -6.13 11.93 -24.56
N ALA A 248 -6.70 10.74 -24.77
CA ALA A 248 -6.77 9.71 -23.73
C ALA A 248 -5.40 9.13 -23.36
N ASP A 249 -4.46 9.12 -24.31
CA ASP A 249 -3.10 8.63 -24.18
C ASP A 249 -2.13 9.69 -23.59
N ARG A 250 -2.60 10.91 -23.31
CA ARG A 250 -1.80 11.97 -22.67
C ARG A 250 -1.61 11.71 -21.19
N LEU A 251 -0.49 12.16 -20.64
CA LEU A 251 -0.19 12.10 -19.21
C LEU A 251 -1.18 12.95 -18.41
N ALA A 252 -1.78 12.36 -17.37
CA ALA A 252 -2.64 13.05 -16.41
C ALA A 252 -1.84 13.49 -15.19
N TYR A 253 -1.01 12.60 -14.67
CA TYR A 253 -0.25 12.83 -13.44
C TYR A 253 1.05 12.03 -13.42
N LEU A 254 1.94 12.43 -12.52
CA LEU A 254 3.11 11.67 -12.15
C LEU A 254 3.33 11.67 -10.64
N TYR A 255 3.65 10.51 -10.09
CA TYR A 255 3.91 10.33 -8.66
C TYR A 255 5.31 9.77 -8.45
N PHE A 256 6.08 10.40 -7.56
CA PHE A 256 7.37 9.86 -7.15
C PHE A 256 7.19 8.75 -6.12
N THR A 257 7.78 7.60 -6.40
CA THR A 257 7.90 6.47 -5.47
C THR A 257 9.37 6.26 -5.10
N SER A 258 9.63 5.61 -3.96
CA SER A 258 10.99 5.21 -3.57
C SER A 258 11.59 4.26 -4.62
N GLY A 259 12.86 4.48 -5.01
CA GLY A 259 13.54 3.66 -6.02
C GLY A 259 14.60 2.73 -5.44
N SER A 260 14.75 1.53 -6.00
CA SER A 260 15.68 0.49 -5.53
C SER A 260 17.16 0.88 -5.59
N THR A 261 17.55 1.83 -6.44
CA THR A 261 18.91 2.41 -6.48
C THR A 261 19.13 3.50 -5.43
N GLY A 262 18.12 3.77 -4.61
CA GLY A 262 18.11 4.79 -3.59
C GLY A 262 17.84 6.22 -4.05
N GLU A 263 17.24 6.39 -5.23
CA GLU A 263 16.75 7.68 -5.71
C GLU A 263 15.27 7.55 -6.14
N PRO A 264 14.41 8.54 -5.84
CA PRO A 264 12.99 8.51 -6.21
C PRO A 264 12.77 8.38 -7.72
N LYS A 265 11.80 7.54 -8.12
CA LYS A 265 11.40 7.34 -9.52
C LYS A 265 9.96 7.86 -9.72
N GLY A 266 9.73 8.70 -10.73
CA GLY A 266 8.41 9.27 -11.01
C GLY A 266 7.65 8.41 -12.00
N ALA A 267 6.59 7.72 -11.56
CA ALA A 267 5.74 6.91 -12.44
C ALA A 267 4.80 7.82 -13.26
N LEU A 268 4.74 7.58 -14.57
CA LEU A 268 3.97 8.37 -15.52
C LEU A 268 2.64 7.68 -15.87
N CYS A 269 1.50 8.33 -15.56
CA CYS A 269 0.17 7.75 -15.79
C CYS A 269 -0.65 8.58 -16.78
N GLU A 270 -1.36 7.87 -17.66
CA GLU A 270 -2.14 8.45 -18.76
C GLU A 270 -3.62 8.64 -18.35
N HIS A 271 -4.31 9.57 -19.02
CA HIS A 271 -5.72 9.86 -18.75
C HIS A 271 -6.64 8.64 -18.89
N ALA A 272 -6.36 7.74 -19.84
CA ALA A 272 -7.14 6.52 -20.04
C ALA A 272 -7.08 5.58 -18.82
N GLY A 273 -5.88 5.33 -18.29
CA GLY A 273 -5.68 4.50 -17.10
C GLY A 273 -6.31 5.14 -15.87
N PHE A 274 -6.13 6.45 -15.71
CA PHE A 274 -6.76 7.21 -14.62
C PHE A 274 -8.30 7.13 -14.66
N LEU A 275 -8.90 7.38 -15.83
CA LEU A 275 -10.35 7.31 -16.00
C LEU A 275 -10.86 5.90 -15.72
N ASN A 276 -10.21 4.88 -16.26
CA ASN A 276 -10.59 3.48 -16.04
C ASN A 276 -10.61 3.14 -14.55
N HIS A 277 -9.57 3.55 -13.82
CA HIS A 277 -9.49 3.35 -12.37
C HIS A 277 -10.61 4.09 -11.61
N VAL A 278 -10.86 5.36 -11.92
CA VAL A 278 -11.95 6.14 -11.29
C VAL A 278 -13.30 5.48 -11.51
N LEU A 279 -13.57 5.01 -12.72
CA LEU A 279 -14.82 4.33 -13.05
C LEU A 279 -14.94 2.96 -12.35
N ALA A 280 -13.85 2.20 -12.20
CA ALA A 280 -13.84 0.97 -11.42
C ALA A 280 -14.14 1.22 -9.95
N LYS A 281 -13.56 2.27 -9.35
CA LYS A 281 -13.86 2.70 -7.98
C LYS A 281 -15.33 3.08 -7.80
N ILE A 282 -15.90 3.82 -8.75
CA ILE A 282 -17.31 4.20 -8.74
C ILE A 282 -18.20 2.96 -8.71
N ASP A 283 -17.96 1.99 -9.59
CA ASP A 283 -18.80 0.81 -9.70
C ASP A 283 -18.64 -0.12 -8.49
N ASP A 284 -17.40 -0.48 -8.13
CA ASP A 284 -17.13 -1.49 -7.10
C ASP A 284 -17.43 -0.98 -5.68
N LEU A 285 -17.17 0.31 -5.42
CA LEU A 285 -17.52 0.95 -4.14
C LEU A 285 -18.98 1.44 -4.11
N GLY A 286 -19.68 1.38 -5.24
CA GLY A 286 -21.06 1.85 -5.41
C GLY A 286 -21.20 3.34 -5.08
N ILE A 287 -20.42 4.20 -5.73
CA ILE A 287 -20.49 5.66 -5.60
C ILE A 287 -21.52 6.19 -6.59
N GLY A 288 -22.49 6.95 -6.12
CA GLY A 288 -23.56 7.54 -6.91
C GLY A 288 -23.77 9.02 -6.63
N ALA A 289 -24.76 9.60 -7.31
CA ALA A 289 -25.13 10.99 -7.12
C ALA A 289 -25.61 11.24 -5.68
N GLY A 290 -25.21 12.37 -5.10
CA GLY A 290 -25.51 12.75 -3.71
C GLY A 290 -24.65 12.07 -2.65
N ASP A 291 -23.78 11.13 -3.01
CA ASP A 291 -22.92 10.45 -2.05
C ASP A 291 -21.72 11.28 -1.64
N VAL A 292 -21.24 11.05 -0.41
CA VAL A 292 -20.07 11.69 0.15
C VAL A 292 -18.88 10.72 0.19
N VAL A 293 -17.82 11.04 -0.55
CA VAL A 293 -16.52 10.35 -0.49
C VAL A 293 -15.58 11.15 0.39
N ALA A 294 -14.94 10.49 1.36
CA ALA A 294 -13.93 11.12 2.19
C ALA A 294 -12.55 11.12 1.50
N GLN A 295 -11.95 12.30 1.35
CA GLN A 295 -10.56 12.49 0.93
C GLN A 295 -9.68 12.51 2.17
N THR A 296 -8.94 11.42 2.37
CA THR A 296 -8.13 11.13 3.57
C THR A 296 -6.67 10.88 3.25
N ALA A 297 -6.36 10.43 2.04
CA ALA A 297 -5.00 10.08 1.67
C ALA A 297 -4.12 11.34 1.53
N PRO A 298 -2.84 11.26 1.93
CA PRO A 298 -1.86 12.31 1.63
C PRO A 298 -1.75 12.54 0.11
N GLN A 299 -1.52 13.80 -0.28
CA GLN A 299 -1.54 14.24 -1.67
C GLN A 299 -0.41 13.60 -2.48
N CYS A 300 0.69 13.18 -1.84
CA CYS A 300 1.77 12.45 -2.49
C CYS A 300 1.48 10.97 -2.76
N PHE A 301 0.26 10.49 -2.52
CA PHE A 301 -0.23 9.19 -2.99
C PHE A 301 -1.32 9.35 -4.05
N ASP A 302 -1.23 8.52 -5.08
CA ASP A 302 -2.23 8.34 -6.14
C ASP A 302 -3.64 8.10 -5.61
N ILE A 303 -3.77 7.42 -4.48
CA ILE A 303 -5.03 7.26 -3.73
C ILE A 303 -5.78 8.60 -3.55
N SER A 304 -5.05 9.69 -3.29
CA SER A 304 -5.66 11.00 -3.03
C SER A 304 -6.48 11.52 -4.22
N LEU A 305 -6.10 11.13 -5.44
CA LEU A 305 -6.68 11.67 -6.66
C LEU A 305 -8.05 11.05 -6.95
N TRP A 306 -8.20 9.73 -6.83
CA TRP A 306 -9.52 9.12 -7.02
C TRP A 306 -10.48 9.51 -5.90
N GLN A 307 -10.00 9.63 -4.66
CA GLN A 307 -10.82 10.12 -3.54
C GLN A 307 -11.30 11.55 -3.78
N LEU A 308 -10.48 12.38 -4.43
CA LEU A 308 -10.86 13.73 -4.82
C LEU A 308 -11.97 13.74 -5.88
N VAL A 309 -11.82 12.98 -6.96
CA VAL A 309 -12.64 13.17 -8.18
C VAL A 309 -13.82 12.20 -8.34
N SER A 310 -13.81 11.04 -7.68
CA SER A 310 -14.79 9.97 -7.93
C SER A 310 -16.24 10.40 -7.66
N ALA A 311 -16.50 11.08 -6.54
CA ALA A 311 -17.81 11.66 -6.25
C ALA A 311 -18.16 12.78 -7.23
N LEU A 312 -17.17 13.63 -7.56
CA LEU A 312 -17.38 14.82 -8.40
C LEU A 312 -17.92 14.46 -9.79
N VAL A 313 -17.42 13.38 -10.41
CA VAL A 313 -17.84 12.99 -11.77
C VAL A 313 -19.20 12.29 -11.83
N VAL A 314 -19.77 11.89 -10.68
CA VAL A 314 -21.11 11.25 -10.62
C VAL A 314 -22.19 12.13 -10.00
N GLY A 315 -21.86 13.35 -9.54
CA GLY A 315 -22.82 14.25 -8.89
C GLY A 315 -22.88 14.10 -7.36
N GLY A 316 -21.84 13.53 -6.75
CA GLY A 316 -21.65 13.46 -5.30
C GLY A 316 -20.78 14.61 -4.77
N ARG A 317 -20.42 14.54 -3.49
CA ARG A 317 -19.58 15.52 -2.81
C ARG A 317 -18.30 14.87 -2.26
N THR A 318 -17.17 15.57 -2.35
CA THR A 318 -15.92 15.18 -1.71
C THR A 318 -15.77 15.90 -0.36
N LEU A 319 -15.56 15.16 0.73
CA LEU A 319 -15.24 15.72 2.04
C LEU A 319 -13.73 15.61 2.30
N VAL A 320 -13.03 16.74 2.33
CA VAL A 320 -11.59 16.79 2.60
C VAL A 320 -11.34 16.73 4.10
N VAL A 321 -10.57 15.74 4.55
CA VAL A 321 -10.27 15.53 5.97
C VAL A 321 -8.80 15.83 6.24
N GLY A 322 -8.51 16.97 6.88
CA GLY A 322 -7.14 17.44 7.16
C GLY A 322 -6.29 16.54 8.09
N GLN A 323 -4.96 16.73 8.06
CA GLN A 323 -3.99 15.81 8.68
C GLN A 323 -4.15 15.67 10.18
N GLU A 324 -4.37 16.80 10.86
CA GLU A 324 -4.59 16.82 12.30
C GLU A 324 -5.82 16.00 12.71
N THR A 325 -6.87 16.03 11.88
CA THR A 325 -8.09 15.24 12.12
C THR A 325 -7.82 13.74 11.95
N ILE A 326 -7.04 13.33 10.95
CA ILE A 326 -6.66 11.91 10.79
C ILE A 326 -5.78 11.43 11.95
N LEU A 327 -4.90 12.29 12.45
CA LEU A 327 -4.08 11.96 13.63
C LEU A 327 -4.87 11.97 14.94
N ASP A 328 -6.15 12.32 14.93
CA ASP A 328 -7.05 12.18 16.07
C ASP A 328 -8.27 11.33 15.69
N VAL A 329 -8.19 10.03 15.94
CA VAL A 329 -9.21 9.07 15.50
C VAL A 329 -10.61 9.38 16.06
N ASP A 330 -10.74 10.04 17.22
CA ASP A 330 -12.04 10.42 17.79
C ASP A 330 -12.67 11.54 16.93
N ARG A 331 -11.89 12.61 16.69
CA ARG A 331 -12.27 13.71 15.79
C ARG A 331 -12.49 13.24 14.36
N PHE A 332 -11.72 12.26 13.89
CA PHE A 332 -11.89 11.63 12.59
C PHE A 332 -13.25 10.95 12.47
N VAL A 333 -13.58 10.06 13.42
CA VAL A 333 -14.88 9.36 13.42
C VAL A 333 -16.04 10.34 13.50
N ASP A 334 -15.95 11.36 14.36
CA ASP A 334 -16.97 12.40 14.44
C ASP A 334 -17.09 13.22 13.14
N THR A 335 -15.97 13.44 12.42
CA THR A 335 -15.97 14.10 11.11
C THR A 335 -16.61 13.24 10.03
N VAL A 336 -16.34 11.93 10.01
CA VAL A 336 -16.97 10.95 9.11
C VAL A 336 -18.49 10.92 9.35
N GLU A 337 -18.91 10.91 10.61
CA GLU A 337 -20.32 10.93 10.99
C GLU A 337 -21.02 12.24 10.61
N ARG A 338 -20.49 13.39 11.04
CA ARG A 338 -21.06 14.72 10.73
C ARG A 338 -21.06 15.00 9.23
N GLY A 339 -20.02 14.53 8.54
CA GLY A 339 -19.87 14.64 7.09
C GLY A 339 -20.80 13.73 6.30
N ARG A 340 -21.52 12.81 6.96
CA ARG A 340 -22.41 11.81 6.33
C ARG A 340 -21.68 10.99 5.27
N VAL A 341 -20.44 10.61 5.54
CA VAL A 341 -19.58 9.88 4.61
C VAL A 341 -20.19 8.54 4.26
N ASN A 342 -20.30 8.27 2.96
CA ASN A 342 -20.81 7.00 2.44
C ASN A 342 -19.71 6.01 2.08
N VAL A 343 -18.60 6.53 1.55
CA VAL A 343 -17.45 5.74 1.10
C VAL A 343 -16.18 6.30 1.72
N LEU A 344 -15.42 5.41 2.35
CA LEU A 344 -14.16 5.71 3.00
C LEU A 344 -13.08 4.74 2.53
N GLN A 345 -11.87 5.23 2.23
CA GLN A 345 -10.69 4.37 2.10
C GLN A 345 -9.62 4.78 3.11
N VAL A 346 -9.02 3.78 3.76
CA VAL A 346 -7.93 3.93 4.73
C VAL A 346 -6.97 2.73 4.63
N VAL A 347 -5.79 2.82 5.23
CA VAL A 347 -4.92 1.64 5.36
C VAL A 347 -5.45 0.67 6.44
N PRO A 348 -5.22 -0.65 6.32
CA PRO A 348 -5.64 -1.64 7.32
C PRO A 348 -5.26 -1.29 8.76
N SER A 349 -4.03 -0.82 8.98
CA SER A 349 -3.57 -0.42 10.31
C SER A 349 -4.39 0.73 10.93
N TYR A 350 -4.91 1.64 10.10
CA TYR A 350 -5.74 2.76 10.52
C TYR A 350 -7.19 2.33 10.75
N LEU A 351 -7.72 1.43 9.92
CA LEU A 351 -9.03 0.80 10.14
C LEU A 351 -9.12 0.13 11.51
N GLU A 352 -8.04 -0.52 11.95
CA GLU A 352 -7.96 -1.11 13.29
C GLU A 352 -8.07 -0.05 14.40
N ALA A 353 -7.43 1.12 14.24
CA ALA A 353 -7.55 2.21 15.20
C ALA A 353 -8.99 2.77 15.25
N VAL A 354 -9.63 2.90 14.10
CA VAL A 354 -11.05 3.30 13.99
C VAL A 354 -11.97 2.29 14.69
N LEU A 355 -11.75 0.98 14.48
CA LEU A 355 -12.52 -0.06 15.16
C LEU A 355 -12.35 -0.02 16.67
N ALA A 356 -11.14 0.20 17.17
CA ALA A 356 -10.88 0.35 18.60
C ALA A 356 -11.62 1.56 19.20
N GLU A 357 -11.60 2.70 18.51
CA GLU A 357 -12.33 3.90 18.92
C GLU A 357 -13.85 3.70 18.90
N LEU A 358 -14.39 3.03 17.88
CA LEU A 358 -15.82 2.72 17.79
C LEU A 358 -16.29 1.76 18.88
N ALA A 359 -15.44 0.82 19.31
CA ALA A 359 -15.75 -0.07 20.44
C ALA A 359 -15.81 0.71 21.77
N ARG A 360 -14.95 1.71 21.94
CA ARG A 360 -14.91 2.57 23.14
C ARG A 360 -16.08 3.54 23.20
N ARG A 361 -16.31 4.27 22.10
CA ARG A 361 -17.41 5.24 21.97
C ARG A 361 -18.17 4.93 20.68
N PRO A 362 -19.29 4.20 20.76
CA PRO A 362 -20.09 3.84 19.60
C PRO A 362 -20.64 5.06 18.86
N ARG A 363 -20.50 5.07 17.54
CA ARG A 363 -21.18 6.00 16.62
C ARG A 363 -21.98 5.17 15.62
N PRO A 364 -23.23 5.53 15.28
CA PRO A 364 -23.98 4.79 14.28
C PRO A 364 -23.30 4.75 12.91
N LEU A 365 -22.68 5.85 12.46
CA LEU A 365 -22.14 5.98 11.08
C LEU A 365 -23.18 5.56 10.02
N ALA A 366 -24.42 6.04 10.16
CA ALA A 366 -25.59 5.51 9.47
C ALA A 366 -25.51 5.53 7.93
N GLU A 367 -24.74 6.47 7.37
CA GLU A 367 -24.61 6.67 5.92
C GLU A 367 -23.47 5.85 5.30
N LEU A 368 -22.55 5.34 6.14
CA LEU A 368 -21.37 4.62 5.68
C LEU A 368 -21.79 3.23 5.18
N ARG A 369 -21.60 2.98 3.87
CA ARG A 369 -21.97 1.72 3.22
C ARG A 369 -20.79 0.91 2.70
N CYS A 370 -19.64 1.55 2.51
CA CYS A 370 -18.45 0.91 1.98
C CYS A 370 -17.17 1.47 2.62
N VAL A 371 -16.30 0.57 3.07
CA VAL A 371 -14.93 0.87 3.44
C VAL A 371 -13.99 0.13 2.50
N SER A 372 -13.05 0.82 1.88
CA SER A 372 -11.95 0.20 1.15
C SER A 372 -10.67 0.24 1.99
N VAL A 373 -9.85 -0.79 1.87
CA VAL A 373 -8.49 -0.82 2.40
C VAL A 373 -7.50 -1.09 1.30
N THR A 374 -6.37 -0.37 1.30
CA THR A 374 -5.26 -0.56 0.36
C THR A 374 -3.95 -0.16 1.04
N GLY A 375 -2.81 -0.34 0.35
CA GLY A 375 -1.50 0.09 0.82
C GLY A 375 -0.84 -0.84 1.84
N GLU A 376 -1.54 -1.78 2.46
CA GLU A 376 -0.97 -2.83 3.33
C GLU A 376 -1.71 -4.16 3.12
N ALA A 377 -1.07 -5.28 3.40
CA ALA A 377 -1.77 -6.56 3.43
C ALA A 377 -2.76 -6.59 4.60
N VAL A 378 -4.04 -6.75 4.30
CA VAL A 378 -5.09 -6.87 5.32
C VAL A 378 -5.12 -8.29 5.90
N LYS A 379 -5.27 -8.38 7.23
CA LYS A 379 -5.37 -9.66 7.95
C LYS A 379 -6.83 -10.12 8.01
N ALA A 380 -7.08 -11.42 7.82
CA ALA A 380 -8.43 -12.00 7.91
C ALA A 380 -9.11 -11.70 9.27
N GLU A 381 -8.33 -11.68 10.35
CA GLU A 381 -8.84 -11.34 11.69
C GLU A 381 -9.39 -9.91 11.77
N LEU A 382 -8.74 -8.94 11.13
CA LEU A 382 -9.24 -7.56 11.07
C LEU A 382 -10.57 -7.50 10.30
N VAL A 383 -10.68 -8.25 9.20
CA VAL A 383 -11.91 -8.34 8.41
C VAL A 383 -13.06 -8.96 9.22
N ARG A 384 -12.80 -10.05 9.97
CA ARG A 384 -13.79 -10.68 10.85
C ARG A 384 -14.29 -9.71 11.93
N ARG A 385 -13.37 -8.98 12.59
CA ARG A 385 -13.71 -7.94 13.56
C ARG A 385 -14.53 -6.80 12.94
N TRP A 386 -14.19 -6.40 11.72
CA TRP A 386 -14.95 -5.37 10.99
C TRP A 386 -16.40 -5.80 10.78
N PHE A 387 -16.64 -6.97 10.18
CA PHE A 387 -18.00 -7.44 9.93
C PHE A 387 -18.78 -7.77 11.20
N ALA A 388 -18.11 -8.18 12.29
CA ALA A 388 -18.75 -8.33 13.59
C ALA A 388 -19.26 -6.98 14.14
N ALA A 389 -18.50 -5.91 13.96
CA ALA A 389 -18.88 -4.57 14.40
C ALA A 389 -19.84 -3.86 13.43
N ARG A 390 -19.74 -4.15 12.12
CA ARG A 390 -20.40 -3.44 11.01
C ARG A 390 -20.93 -4.40 9.94
N PRO A 391 -21.88 -5.29 10.26
CA PRO A 391 -22.33 -6.33 9.32
C PRO A 391 -23.00 -5.81 8.04
N GLY A 392 -23.51 -4.57 8.05
CA GLY A 392 -24.15 -3.93 6.88
C GLY A 392 -23.21 -3.09 6.01
N VAL A 393 -21.91 -3.02 6.34
CA VAL A 393 -20.95 -2.15 5.63
C VAL A 393 -19.95 -3.00 4.88
N ARG A 394 -19.96 -2.90 3.54
CA ARG A 394 -19.05 -3.65 2.66
C ARG A 394 -17.60 -3.28 2.96
N LEU A 395 -16.70 -4.26 2.83
CA LEU A 395 -15.26 -4.06 2.92
C LEU A 395 -14.61 -4.43 1.59
N VAL A 396 -13.83 -3.54 0.99
CA VAL A 396 -13.12 -3.79 -0.27
C VAL A 396 -11.62 -3.83 -0.02
N ASN A 397 -11.00 -5.00 -0.18
CA ASN A 397 -9.54 -5.09 -0.20
C ASN A 397 -9.06 -4.75 -1.61
N ALA A 398 -8.41 -3.60 -1.76
CA ALA A 398 -7.93 -3.10 -3.03
C ALA A 398 -6.41 -3.25 -3.13
N TYR A 399 -5.93 -3.51 -4.35
CA TYR A 399 -4.53 -3.74 -4.62
C TYR A 399 -4.12 -3.19 -5.97
N GLY A 400 -3.01 -2.47 -5.98
CA GLY A 400 -2.31 -2.04 -7.19
C GLY A 400 -1.06 -1.26 -6.83
N LEU A 401 -0.46 -0.65 -7.85
CA LEU A 401 0.76 0.12 -7.75
C LEU A 401 0.60 1.44 -8.51
N THR A 402 1.42 2.41 -8.17
CA THR A 402 1.44 3.70 -8.88
C THR A 402 1.70 3.54 -10.38
N GLU A 403 2.56 2.60 -10.76
CA GLU A 403 2.84 2.27 -12.15
C GLU A 403 1.63 1.65 -12.91
N THR A 404 0.58 1.26 -12.20
CA THR A 404 -0.67 0.69 -12.74
C THR A 404 -1.88 1.61 -12.52
N SER A 405 -1.65 2.93 -12.45
CA SER A 405 -2.72 3.94 -12.28
C SER A 405 -3.56 3.71 -11.00
N ASP A 406 -2.87 3.43 -9.88
CA ASP A 406 -3.43 3.08 -8.56
C ASP A 406 -3.92 1.62 -8.47
N ASP A 407 -5.15 1.36 -8.01
CA ASP A 407 -5.63 0.00 -7.74
C ASP A 407 -6.00 -0.74 -9.05
N ALA A 408 -5.57 -1.99 -9.17
CA ALA A 408 -5.75 -2.87 -10.33
C ALA A 408 -6.64 -4.09 -10.03
N ASN A 409 -6.88 -4.41 -8.74
CA ASN A 409 -7.75 -5.49 -8.28
C ASN A 409 -8.62 -5.02 -7.11
N HIS A 410 -9.84 -5.57 -7.03
CA HIS A 410 -10.78 -5.32 -5.92
C HIS A 410 -11.42 -6.62 -5.43
N GLU A 411 -11.12 -7.03 -4.20
CA GLU A 411 -11.90 -8.05 -3.48
C GLU A 411 -13.03 -7.36 -2.72
N VAL A 412 -14.24 -7.35 -3.30
CA VAL A 412 -15.43 -6.80 -2.67
C VAL A 412 -16.06 -7.83 -1.74
N MET A 413 -16.07 -7.53 -0.44
CA MET A 413 -16.56 -8.44 0.60
C MET A 413 -17.82 -7.89 1.27
N GLU A 414 -18.82 -8.76 1.42
CA GLU A 414 -20.01 -8.55 2.26
C GLU A 414 -20.00 -9.41 3.51
N ARG A 415 -19.01 -10.30 3.61
CA ARG A 415 -18.79 -11.22 4.72
C ARG A 415 -17.29 -11.50 4.86
N PRO A 416 -16.81 -11.94 6.03
CA PRO A 416 -15.40 -12.28 6.19
C PRO A 416 -14.99 -13.44 5.28
N PRO A 417 -13.70 -13.52 4.90
CA PRO A 417 -13.18 -14.65 4.13
C PRO A 417 -13.23 -15.94 4.95
N ASP A 418 -13.44 -17.06 4.26
CA ASP A 418 -13.46 -18.39 4.89
C ASP A 418 -12.06 -18.84 5.35
N GLY A 419 -11.00 -18.33 4.70
CA GLY A 419 -9.61 -18.66 5.01
C GLY A 419 -8.89 -17.63 5.88
N ASP A 420 -7.61 -17.91 6.16
CA ASP A 420 -6.74 -17.03 6.98
C ASP A 420 -6.06 -15.91 6.18
N ARG A 421 -6.11 -15.99 4.83
CA ARG A 421 -5.62 -14.96 3.93
C ARG A 421 -6.80 -14.26 3.25
N VAL A 422 -6.68 -12.95 3.11
CA VAL A 422 -7.61 -12.14 2.32
C VAL A 422 -7.09 -12.10 0.88
N PRO A 423 -7.87 -12.55 -0.11
CA PRO A 423 -7.49 -12.43 -1.53
C PRO A 423 -7.34 -10.97 -1.97
N LEU A 424 -6.62 -10.75 -3.06
CA LEU A 424 -6.53 -9.45 -3.72
C LEU A 424 -7.72 -9.18 -4.66
N GLY A 425 -8.54 -10.20 -4.93
CA GLY A 425 -9.72 -10.13 -5.77
C GLY A 425 -9.42 -10.17 -7.27
N PRO A 426 -10.46 -10.22 -8.11
CA PRO A 426 -10.30 -10.19 -9.56
C PRO A 426 -9.74 -8.84 -10.03
N PRO A 427 -9.10 -8.80 -11.22
CA PRO A 427 -8.70 -7.53 -11.83
C PRO A 427 -9.91 -6.65 -12.15
N ILE A 428 -9.74 -5.34 -12.03
CA ILE A 428 -10.76 -4.36 -12.43
C ILE A 428 -10.95 -4.35 -13.95
N ALA A 429 -12.01 -3.67 -14.42
CA ALA A 429 -12.30 -3.59 -15.85
C ALA A 429 -11.09 -3.16 -16.70
N ASN A 430 -10.92 -3.75 -17.87
CA ASN A 430 -9.84 -3.49 -18.83
C ASN A 430 -8.41 -3.78 -18.31
N VAL A 431 -8.26 -4.48 -17.19
CA VAL A 431 -6.98 -4.86 -16.60
C VAL A 431 -6.76 -6.36 -16.72
N ARG A 432 -5.52 -6.74 -16.97
CA ARG A 432 -5.06 -8.14 -16.94
C ARG A 432 -3.98 -8.28 -15.91
N VAL A 433 -4.03 -9.38 -15.16
CA VAL A 433 -3.02 -9.72 -14.16
C VAL A 433 -2.54 -11.15 -14.43
N TYR A 434 -1.25 -11.31 -14.66
CA TYR A 434 -0.62 -12.62 -14.81
C TYR A 434 0.27 -12.92 -13.61
N VAL A 435 0.50 -14.20 -13.35
CA VAL A 435 1.53 -14.66 -12.42
C VAL A 435 2.54 -15.44 -13.23
N LEU A 436 3.73 -14.85 -13.44
CA LEU A 436 4.72 -15.35 -14.40
C LEU A 436 6.04 -15.77 -13.72
N ASP A 437 6.81 -16.60 -14.41
CA ASP A 437 8.20 -16.91 -14.07
C ASP A 437 9.20 -15.91 -14.70
N GLU A 438 10.50 -16.19 -14.55
CA GLU A 438 11.58 -15.32 -15.05
C GLU A 438 11.66 -15.27 -16.59
N ASP A 439 11.08 -16.26 -17.28
CA ASP A 439 11.00 -16.35 -18.74
C ASP A 439 9.68 -15.75 -19.27
N LEU A 440 8.90 -15.08 -18.41
CA LEU A 440 7.58 -14.53 -18.70
C LEU A 440 6.58 -15.60 -19.14
N LEU A 441 6.65 -16.81 -18.60
CA LEU A 441 5.65 -17.87 -18.81
C LEU A 441 4.72 -17.98 -17.59
N PRO A 442 3.43 -18.30 -17.75
CA PRO A 442 2.53 -18.36 -16.63
C PRO A 442 2.84 -19.61 -15.81
N VAL A 443 2.86 -19.44 -14.48
CA VAL A 443 3.15 -20.54 -13.55
C VAL A 443 1.90 -21.41 -13.35
N PRO A 444 2.05 -22.68 -12.92
CA PRO A 444 0.92 -23.52 -12.51
C PRO A 444 -0.01 -22.86 -11.49
N LEU A 445 -1.31 -23.13 -11.56
CA LEU A 445 -2.26 -22.70 -10.52
C LEU A 445 -1.80 -23.21 -9.13
N GLY A 446 -1.69 -22.28 -8.18
CA GLY A 446 -1.21 -22.51 -6.81
C GLY A 446 0.30 -22.31 -6.62
N ALA A 447 1.09 -22.24 -7.70
CA ALA A 447 2.52 -21.98 -7.64
C ALA A 447 2.82 -20.48 -7.48
N PRO A 448 3.89 -20.11 -6.76
CA PRO A 448 4.31 -18.72 -6.64
C PRO A 448 4.99 -18.22 -7.94
N GLY A 449 4.71 -16.98 -8.31
CA GLY A 449 5.39 -16.27 -9.40
C GLY A 449 5.33 -14.76 -9.21
N GLU A 450 5.92 -14.00 -10.15
CA GLU A 450 5.84 -12.54 -10.17
C GLU A 450 4.45 -12.10 -10.64
N ILE A 451 3.78 -11.24 -9.88
CA ILE A 451 2.52 -10.59 -10.29
C ILE A 451 2.88 -9.51 -11.31
N VAL A 452 2.34 -9.60 -12.51
CA VAL A 452 2.57 -8.63 -13.60
C VAL A 452 1.22 -8.10 -14.12
N PHE A 453 1.23 -6.90 -14.66
CA PHE A 453 0.02 -6.20 -15.08
C PHE A 453 0.06 -5.84 -16.55
N SER A 454 -1.09 -5.92 -17.22
CA SER A 454 -1.29 -5.49 -18.61
C SER A 454 -2.65 -4.80 -18.75
N GLY A 455 -2.88 -4.19 -19.91
CA GLY A 455 -4.07 -3.40 -20.22
C GLY A 455 -3.94 -1.91 -19.87
N VAL A 456 -5.08 -1.21 -19.83
CA VAL A 456 -5.14 0.26 -19.80
C VAL A 456 -4.55 0.89 -18.53
N CYS A 457 -4.41 0.11 -17.45
CA CYS A 457 -3.86 0.57 -16.18
C CYS A 457 -2.35 0.88 -16.26
N VAL A 458 -1.62 0.21 -17.15
CA VAL A 458 -0.15 0.29 -17.20
C VAL A 458 0.29 1.66 -17.69
N GLY A 459 1.03 2.38 -16.84
CA GLY A 459 1.59 3.68 -17.12
C GLY A 459 2.63 3.67 -18.24
N ARG A 460 3.07 4.86 -18.65
CA ARG A 460 4.00 5.04 -19.77
C ARG A 460 5.43 4.62 -19.43
N GLY A 461 5.81 4.70 -18.16
CA GLY A 461 7.17 4.43 -17.69
C GLY A 461 7.54 5.32 -16.52
N TYR A 462 8.84 5.57 -16.37
CA TYR A 462 9.38 6.50 -15.39
C TYR A 462 9.89 7.79 -16.04
N VAL A 463 9.60 8.93 -15.42
CA VAL A 463 10.01 10.26 -15.89
C VAL A 463 11.53 10.35 -15.99
N ASN A 464 12.02 10.67 -17.19
CA ASN A 464 13.44 10.86 -17.49
C ASN A 464 14.35 9.69 -17.05
N ASP A 465 13.84 8.45 -17.00
CA ASP A 465 14.59 7.24 -16.62
C ASP A 465 14.30 6.08 -17.60
N PRO A 466 14.90 6.10 -18.81
CA PRO A 466 14.67 5.09 -19.84
C PRO A 466 15.16 3.69 -19.45
N GLU A 467 16.24 3.61 -18.66
CA GLU A 467 16.83 2.33 -18.25
C GLU A 467 15.89 1.57 -17.31
N ARG A 468 15.36 2.22 -16.25
CA ARG A 468 14.35 1.58 -15.39
C ARG A 468 13.04 1.34 -16.13
N THR A 469 12.68 2.22 -17.05
CA THR A 469 11.48 2.04 -17.85
C THR A 469 11.58 0.75 -18.65
N LYS A 470 12.67 0.54 -19.39
CA LYS A 470 12.89 -0.69 -20.16
C LYS A 470 12.97 -1.95 -19.29
N ALA A 471 13.47 -1.84 -18.06
CA ALA A 471 13.58 -2.96 -17.14
C ALA A 471 12.23 -3.40 -16.55
N ALA A 472 11.32 -2.45 -16.30
CA ALA A 472 10.04 -2.70 -15.62
C ALA A 472 8.82 -2.71 -16.55
N PHE A 473 8.89 -2.02 -17.68
CA PHE A 473 7.82 -1.90 -18.67
C PHE A 473 8.28 -2.54 -19.97
N THR A 474 7.69 -3.68 -20.31
CA THR A 474 7.99 -4.46 -21.51
C THR A 474 6.77 -4.55 -22.41
N GLU A 475 6.90 -5.15 -23.58
CA GLU A 475 5.74 -5.54 -24.39
C GLU A 475 5.04 -6.74 -23.74
N ASP A 476 3.70 -6.79 -23.79
CA ASP A 476 2.94 -7.97 -23.36
C ASP A 476 3.10 -9.10 -24.41
N PRO A 477 3.77 -10.23 -24.07
CA PRO A 477 3.99 -11.32 -25.02
C PRO A 477 2.69 -12.02 -25.47
N TYR A 478 1.58 -11.80 -24.76
CA TYR A 478 0.26 -12.37 -25.04
C TYR A 478 -0.68 -11.39 -25.74
N ARG A 479 -0.34 -10.09 -25.78
CA ARG A 479 -1.14 -9.01 -26.36
C ARG A 479 -0.23 -8.02 -27.10
N PRO A 480 0.15 -8.30 -28.36
CA PRO A 480 1.00 -7.41 -29.14
C PRO A 480 0.46 -5.98 -29.18
N GLY A 481 1.33 -5.00 -28.91
CA GLY A 481 0.96 -3.59 -28.81
C GLY A 481 0.46 -3.11 -27.44
N GLU A 482 0.24 -4.01 -26.47
CA GLU A 482 0.00 -3.65 -25.08
C GLU A 482 1.30 -3.63 -24.25
N ARG A 483 1.32 -2.83 -23.19
CA ARG A 483 2.44 -2.75 -22.24
C ARG A 483 2.22 -3.75 -21.10
N LEU A 484 3.29 -4.42 -20.69
CA LEU A 484 3.36 -5.25 -19.50
C LEU A 484 4.20 -4.54 -18.43
N TYR A 485 3.70 -4.45 -17.20
CA TYR A 485 4.44 -3.93 -16.06
C TYR A 485 4.83 -5.04 -15.08
N ARG A 486 6.13 -5.10 -14.75
CA ARG A 486 6.73 -6.01 -13.79
C ARG A 486 6.77 -5.36 -12.40
N SER A 487 5.94 -5.85 -11.49
CA SER A 487 5.71 -5.20 -10.19
C SER A 487 6.78 -5.50 -9.14
N GLY A 488 7.52 -6.61 -9.28
CA GLY A 488 8.36 -7.19 -8.24
C GLY A 488 7.61 -7.82 -7.06
N ASP A 489 6.27 -7.74 -7.04
CA ASP A 489 5.42 -8.45 -6.09
C ASP A 489 5.29 -9.92 -6.50
N HIS A 490 5.28 -10.82 -5.51
CA HIS A 490 5.07 -12.24 -5.71
C HIS A 490 3.71 -12.66 -5.17
N GLY A 491 3.05 -13.53 -5.93
CA GLY A 491 1.73 -14.04 -5.61
C GLY A 491 1.47 -15.37 -6.28
N ARG A 492 0.23 -15.83 -6.17
CA ARG A 492 -0.25 -17.02 -6.87
C ARG A 492 -1.73 -16.91 -7.18
N TRP A 493 -2.13 -17.42 -8.35
CA TRP A 493 -3.52 -17.71 -8.63
C TRP A 493 -3.91 -19.02 -7.96
N ARG A 494 -4.99 -19.02 -7.19
CA ARG A 494 -5.63 -20.25 -6.73
C ARG A 494 -6.46 -20.88 -7.85
N PRO A 495 -6.74 -22.19 -7.79
CA PRO A 495 -7.63 -22.85 -8.75
C PRO A 495 -9.04 -22.24 -8.84
N ASP A 496 -9.52 -21.61 -7.77
CA ASP A 496 -10.80 -20.89 -7.75
C ASP A 496 -10.73 -19.46 -8.30
N GLY A 497 -9.62 -19.09 -8.96
CA GLY A 497 -9.43 -17.78 -9.58
C GLY A 497 -9.16 -16.64 -8.60
N LYS A 498 -8.79 -16.94 -7.36
CA LYS A 498 -8.45 -15.92 -6.35
C LYS A 498 -6.95 -15.67 -6.30
N LEU A 499 -6.54 -14.41 -6.46
CA LEU A 499 -5.14 -13.99 -6.36
C LEU A 499 -4.73 -13.84 -4.88
N GLU A 500 -3.64 -14.49 -4.49
CA GLU A 500 -3.04 -14.33 -3.16
C GLU A 500 -1.70 -13.60 -3.27
N PHE A 501 -1.51 -12.58 -2.42
CA PHE A 501 -0.23 -11.91 -2.23
C PHE A 501 0.67 -12.72 -1.28
N LEU A 502 1.90 -12.98 -1.69
CA LEU A 502 2.89 -13.75 -0.93
C LEU A 502 4.03 -12.88 -0.38
N GLY A 503 4.26 -11.71 -0.95
CA GLY A 503 5.29 -10.76 -0.52
C GLY A 503 6.05 -10.16 -1.68
N ARG A 504 7.22 -9.58 -1.41
CA ARG A 504 8.15 -9.06 -2.41
C ARG A 504 9.43 -9.89 -2.42
N ARG A 505 10.02 -10.08 -3.59
CA ARG A 505 11.35 -10.72 -3.74
C ARG A 505 12.49 -9.73 -3.55
N ASP A 506 12.25 -8.45 -3.84
CA ASP A 506 13.20 -7.37 -3.62
C ASP A 506 13.19 -6.88 -2.16
N GLY A 507 14.15 -6.02 -1.82
CA GLY A 507 14.30 -5.46 -0.46
C GLY A 507 13.28 -4.36 -0.12
N GLN A 508 12.24 -4.18 -0.93
CA GLN A 508 11.26 -3.12 -0.75
C GLN A 508 10.21 -3.54 0.28
N VAL A 509 9.81 -2.58 1.10
CA VAL A 509 8.91 -2.81 2.23
C VAL A 509 7.80 -1.76 2.25
N LYS A 510 6.62 -2.13 2.76
CA LYS A 510 5.54 -1.16 3.04
C LYS A 510 5.58 -0.79 4.51
N ILE A 511 5.92 0.47 4.80
CA ILE A 511 5.98 1.02 6.16
C ILE A 511 4.83 2.02 6.30
N ARG A 512 3.78 1.66 7.07
CA ARG A 512 2.64 2.55 7.35
C ARG A 512 1.90 3.00 6.06
N GLY A 513 1.75 2.08 5.10
CA GLY A 513 1.24 2.37 3.76
C GLY A 513 2.23 3.03 2.79
N PHE A 514 3.39 3.53 3.26
CA PHE A 514 4.43 4.09 2.39
C PHE A 514 5.29 2.98 1.79
N ARG A 515 5.47 3.03 0.47
CA ARG A 515 6.46 2.21 -0.23
C ARG A 515 7.85 2.77 0.08
N VAL A 516 8.70 1.95 0.71
CA VAL A 516 10.06 2.32 1.12
C VAL A 516 11.07 1.32 0.58
N GLU A 517 12.07 1.84 -0.12
CA GLU A 517 13.24 1.10 -0.57
C GLU A 517 14.35 1.24 0.46
N LEU A 518 14.77 0.15 1.08
CA LEU A 518 15.81 0.19 2.11
C LEU A 518 17.13 0.77 1.57
N GLY A 519 17.40 0.58 0.27
CA GLY A 519 18.55 1.17 -0.42
C GLY A 519 18.53 2.71 -0.47
N GLU A 520 17.35 3.36 -0.53
CA GLU A 520 17.23 4.85 -0.46
C GLU A 520 17.70 5.36 0.89
N VAL A 521 17.31 4.65 1.94
CA VAL A 521 17.73 4.97 3.30
C VAL A 521 19.22 4.69 3.49
N GLU A 522 19.72 3.53 3.03
CA GLU A 522 21.14 3.17 3.07
C GLU A 522 22.01 4.23 2.37
N ASN A 523 21.62 4.67 1.17
CA ASN A 523 22.37 5.68 0.41
C ASN A 523 22.36 7.07 1.07
N ALA A 524 21.24 7.48 1.66
CA ALA A 524 21.19 8.73 2.42
C ALA A 524 22.14 8.69 3.64
N LEU A 525 22.20 7.55 4.35
CA LEU A 525 23.13 7.36 5.46
C LEU A 525 24.59 7.36 5.01
N LEU A 526 24.90 6.76 3.86
CA LEU A 526 26.26 6.75 3.28
C LEU A 526 26.77 8.15 2.90
N ARG A 527 25.88 9.12 2.65
CA ARG A 527 26.25 10.52 2.38
C ARG A 527 26.66 11.29 3.64
N VAL A 528 26.42 10.75 4.83
CA VAL A 528 26.75 11.42 6.10
C VAL A 528 28.25 11.28 6.39
N ALA A 529 28.93 12.40 6.57
CA ALA A 529 30.36 12.42 6.86
C ALA A 529 30.69 11.60 8.13
N GLY A 530 31.54 10.58 7.98
CA GLY A 530 31.90 9.65 9.05
C GLY A 530 31.20 8.30 8.98
N VAL A 531 30.24 8.10 8.07
CA VAL A 531 29.70 6.78 7.73
C VAL A 531 30.55 6.17 6.60
N ARG A 532 30.96 4.90 6.76
CA ARG A 532 31.69 4.13 5.75
C ARG A 532 30.78 3.13 5.04
N ASP A 533 30.06 2.32 5.81
CA ASP A 533 29.06 1.37 5.31
C ASP A 533 27.74 1.59 6.07
N ALA A 534 26.61 1.37 5.39
CA ALA A 534 25.29 1.40 6.00
C ALA A 534 24.43 0.25 5.47
N ALA A 535 23.65 -0.37 6.35
CA ALA A 535 22.64 -1.35 6.01
C ALA A 535 21.37 -1.09 6.82
N VAL A 536 20.20 -1.21 6.20
CA VAL A 536 18.91 -0.97 6.87
C VAL A 536 18.08 -2.25 6.80
N VAL A 537 17.44 -2.57 7.91
CA VAL A 537 16.50 -3.70 8.03
C VAL A 537 15.19 -3.23 8.63
N VAL A 538 14.12 -3.95 8.31
CA VAL A 538 12.85 -3.80 9.02
C VAL A 538 12.85 -4.73 10.21
N VAL A 539 12.59 -4.18 11.39
CA VAL A 539 12.28 -4.93 12.59
C VAL A 539 10.83 -4.70 12.98
N ARG A 540 10.22 -5.71 13.63
CA ARG A 540 8.86 -5.60 14.18
C ARG A 540 7.81 -5.20 13.12
N GLY A 541 8.06 -5.56 11.85
CA GLY A 541 7.18 -5.35 10.69
C GLY A 541 6.99 -3.90 10.21
N THR A 542 7.34 -2.89 11.00
CA THR A 542 7.01 -1.48 10.68
C THR A 542 8.10 -0.47 11.04
N GLN A 543 9.25 -0.93 11.53
CA GLN A 543 10.32 -0.05 12.03
C GLN A 543 11.62 -0.23 11.24
N LEU A 544 12.24 0.88 10.84
CA LEU A 544 13.56 0.89 10.21
C LEU A 544 14.67 0.96 11.27
N ALA A 545 15.55 -0.05 11.27
CA ALA A 545 16.77 -0.08 12.06
C ALA A 545 17.99 -0.02 11.12
N ALA A 546 18.87 0.95 11.35
CA ALA A 546 20.09 1.15 10.59
C ALA A 546 21.31 0.60 11.32
N PHE A 547 22.23 0.00 10.56
CA PHE A 547 23.54 -0.42 11.01
C PHE A 547 24.60 0.33 10.23
N CYS A 548 25.40 1.13 10.94
CA CYS A 548 26.45 1.96 10.33
C CYS A 548 27.84 1.53 10.80
N THR A 549 28.82 1.65 9.91
CA THR A 549 30.26 1.54 10.24
C THR A 549 30.94 2.88 10.00
N GLY A 550 32.07 3.11 10.66
CA GLY A 550 32.84 4.34 10.51
C GLY A 550 33.96 4.44 11.53
N PRO A 551 34.81 5.47 11.45
CA PRO A 551 35.90 5.66 12.42
C PRO A 551 35.38 5.94 13.84
N ARG A 552 34.20 6.54 13.97
CA ARG A 552 33.52 6.78 15.25
C ARG A 552 32.01 6.96 15.02
N PRO A 553 31.17 6.67 16.03
CA PRO A 553 29.76 7.02 15.98
C PRO A 553 29.54 8.52 15.77
N VAL A 554 28.63 8.84 14.86
CA VAL A 554 28.11 10.20 14.62
C VAL A 554 26.58 10.17 14.62
N ASP A 555 25.93 11.32 14.78
CA ASP A 555 24.50 11.39 14.54
C ASP A 555 24.23 11.40 13.03
N VAL A 556 23.48 10.41 12.58
CA VAL A 556 23.10 10.22 11.18
C VAL A 556 21.65 10.60 10.92
N ARG A 557 20.83 10.76 11.97
CA ARG A 557 19.38 10.98 11.84
C ARG A 557 19.10 12.38 11.32
N GLU A 558 19.71 13.39 11.93
CA GLU A 558 19.55 14.79 11.50
C GLU A 558 20.06 15.02 10.06
N PRO A 559 21.27 14.56 9.67
CA PRO A 559 21.71 14.67 8.29
C PRO A 559 20.85 13.87 7.28
N ALA A 560 20.40 12.66 7.65
CA ALA A 560 19.52 11.87 6.77
C ALA A 560 18.14 12.54 6.57
N ALA A 561 17.61 13.19 7.61
CA ALA A 561 16.34 13.93 7.54
C ALA A 561 16.37 15.14 6.60
N ALA A 562 17.56 15.61 6.19
CA ALA A 562 17.70 16.67 5.18
C ALA A 562 17.31 16.21 3.76
N SER A 563 17.44 14.90 3.47
CA SER A 563 17.19 14.32 2.13
C SER A 563 16.05 13.29 2.10
N LEU A 564 15.72 12.69 3.26
CA LEU A 564 14.66 11.69 3.39
C LEU A 564 13.37 12.28 4.00
N PRO A 565 12.18 11.82 3.57
CA PRO A 565 10.95 12.04 4.31
C PRO A 565 11.04 11.45 5.72
N ALA A 566 10.31 12.04 6.66
CA ALA A 566 10.33 11.62 8.07
C ALA A 566 10.02 10.12 8.28
N TYR A 567 9.17 9.51 7.44
CA TYR A 567 8.84 8.08 7.53
C TYR A 567 9.95 7.14 7.05
N MET A 568 10.97 7.65 6.34
CA MET A 568 12.13 6.88 5.87
C MET A 568 13.36 7.00 6.79
N VAL A 569 13.37 7.97 7.70
CA VAL A 569 14.49 8.16 8.64
C VAL A 569 14.49 7.03 9.68
N PRO A 570 15.57 6.25 9.83
CA PRO A 570 15.64 5.18 10.83
C PRO A 570 15.44 5.70 12.25
N SER A 571 14.53 5.08 12.99
CA SER A 571 14.31 5.39 14.41
C SER A 571 15.45 4.89 15.29
N VAL A 572 16.13 3.81 14.88
CA VAL A 572 17.21 3.16 15.65
C VAL A 572 18.46 3.05 14.78
N VAL A 573 19.61 3.41 15.35
CA VAL A 573 20.91 3.36 14.66
C VAL A 573 21.91 2.61 15.54
N HIS A 574 22.49 1.54 15.00
CA HIS A 574 23.50 0.71 15.67
C HIS A 574 24.85 0.85 14.98
N TRP A 575 25.87 1.28 15.73
CA TRP A 575 27.23 1.39 15.22
C TRP A 575 28.00 0.08 15.38
N ARG A 576 28.73 -0.31 14.34
CA ARG A 576 29.50 -1.55 14.28
C ARG A 576 30.88 -1.33 13.68
N GLU A 577 31.83 -2.17 14.09
CA GLU A 577 33.14 -2.21 13.45
C GLU A 577 33.04 -2.71 12.00
N ARG A 578 32.18 -3.71 11.76
CA ARG A 578 31.89 -4.29 10.45
C ARG A 578 30.43 -4.76 10.37
N LEU A 579 29.88 -4.79 9.16
CA LEU A 579 28.58 -5.38 8.90
C LEU A 579 28.72 -6.90 8.72
N PRO A 580 27.76 -7.71 9.21
CA PRO A 580 27.70 -9.14 8.91
C PRO A 580 27.56 -9.37 7.41
N LEU A 581 28.33 -10.31 6.88
CA LEU A 581 28.30 -10.70 5.46
C LEU A 581 27.92 -12.18 5.34
N THR A 582 27.19 -12.50 4.29
CA THR A 582 26.91 -13.87 3.84
C THR A 582 28.18 -14.54 3.33
N ALA A 583 28.15 -15.86 3.12
CA ALA A 583 29.25 -16.61 2.50
C ALA A 583 29.68 -16.06 1.12
N ASN A 584 28.79 -15.35 0.43
CA ASN A 584 29.02 -14.72 -0.87
C ASN A 584 29.50 -13.25 -0.75
N GLY A 585 29.86 -12.78 0.44
CA GLY A 585 30.38 -11.42 0.67
C GLY A 585 29.35 -10.29 0.60
N LYS A 586 28.05 -10.61 0.44
CA LYS A 586 26.95 -9.62 0.51
C LYS A 586 26.50 -9.41 1.95
N THR A 587 26.00 -8.22 2.30
CA THR A 587 25.41 -7.92 3.61
C THR A 587 24.36 -8.96 4.02
N ASP A 588 24.55 -9.57 5.19
CA ASP A 588 23.61 -10.54 5.75
C ASP A 588 22.48 -9.84 6.51
N ARG A 589 21.41 -9.51 5.78
CA ARG A 589 20.23 -8.84 6.34
C ARG A 589 19.49 -9.71 7.37
N ARG A 590 19.53 -11.05 7.26
CA ARG A 590 18.89 -11.92 8.26
C ARG A 590 19.64 -11.86 9.59
N ALA A 591 20.97 -11.91 9.54
CA ALA A 591 21.80 -11.73 10.72
C ALA A 591 21.62 -10.34 11.35
N LEU A 592 21.52 -9.30 10.52
CA LEU A 592 21.26 -7.93 10.99
C LEU A 592 19.88 -7.78 11.64
N THR A 593 18.81 -8.36 11.07
CA THR A 593 17.47 -8.36 11.68
C THR A 593 17.49 -9.05 13.04
N ALA A 594 18.07 -10.26 13.13
CA ALA A 594 18.19 -10.98 14.39
C ALA A 594 19.00 -10.20 15.44
N LEU A 595 20.08 -9.54 15.01
CA LEU A 595 20.91 -8.71 15.87
C LEU A 595 20.14 -7.48 16.37
N ALA A 596 19.38 -6.80 15.50
CA ALA A 596 18.55 -5.67 15.90
C ALA A 596 17.49 -6.09 16.94
N GLU A 597 16.88 -7.26 16.76
CA GLU A 597 15.93 -7.82 17.73
C GLU A 597 16.57 -8.14 19.08
N GLN A 598 17.82 -8.62 19.09
CA GLN A 598 18.57 -8.88 20.32
C GLN A 598 18.94 -7.59 21.07
N LEU A 599 19.44 -6.58 20.34
CA LEU A 599 19.85 -5.31 20.94
C LEU A 599 18.68 -4.54 21.55
N ALA A 600 17.49 -4.75 21.01
CA ALA A 600 16.28 -4.14 21.53
C ALA A 600 15.75 -4.80 22.82
N ALA A 601 16.39 -5.88 23.32
CA ALA A 601 15.93 -6.64 24.49
C ALA A 601 16.66 -6.27 25.81
N GLY A 602 17.31 -5.10 25.88
CA GLY A 602 18.31 -4.77 26.90
C GLY A 602 17.98 -3.66 27.91
N THR A 603 16.71 -3.41 28.26
CA THR A 603 16.36 -2.31 29.18
C THR A 603 15.85 -2.76 30.54
N GLU A 604 16.09 -1.92 31.55
CA GLU A 604 15.66 -2.10 32.94
C GLU A 604 14.13 -2.28 32.99
N PRO A 605 13.58 -3.29 33.70
CA PRO A 605 12.16 -3.59 33.64
C PRO A 605 11.30 -2.48 34.28
N PRO A 606 10.00 -2.38 33.90
CA PRO A 606 9.02 -1.54 34.58
C PRO A 606 9.05 -1.76 36.10
N ARG A 607 8.94 -0.69 36.89
CA ARG A 607 9.02 -0.72 38.35
C ARG A 607 7.71 -0.37 39.03
N THR A 608 7.06 0.72 38.60
CA THR A 608 5.82 1.20 39.22
C THR A 608 4.61 0.53 38.59
N GLU A 609 3.46 0.55 39.27
CA GLU A 609 2.22 0.00 38.70
C GLU A 609 1.77 0.77 37.44
N ALA A 610 2.02 2.08 37.39
CA ALA A 610 1.81 2.89 36.18
C ALA A 610 2.72 2.43 35.03
N GLU A 611 4.01 2.19 35.30
CA GLU A 611 4.96 1.68 34.30
C GLU A 611 4.54 0.29 33.78
N HIS A 612 4.10 -0.64 34.66
CA HIS A 612 3.65 -1.98 34.25
C HIS A 612 2.39 -1.94 33.38
N ARG A 613 1.38 -1.13 33.77
CA ARG A 613 0.16 -0.95 32.97
C ARG A 613 0.48 -0.34 31.62
N LEU A 614 1.31 0.70 31.59
CA LEU A 614 1.71 1.34 30.35
C LEU A 614 2.52 0.40 29.45
N ALA A 615 3.42 -0.42 30.02
CA ALA A 615 4.18 -1.41 29.27
C ALA A 615 3.28 -2.48 28.63
N ALA A 616 2.23 -2.95 29.33
CA ALA A 616 1.25 -3.87 28.76
C ALA A 616 0.50 -3.23 27.58
N LEU A 617 0.09 -1.97 27.71
CA LEU A 617 -0.59 -1.26 26.61
C LEU A 617 0.35 -1.00 25.43
N TRP A 618 1.62 -0.66 25.69
CA TRP A 618 2.64 -0.56 24.65
C TRP A 618 2.85 -1.89 23.94
N ALA A 619 2.87 -3.01 24.69
CA ALA A 619 3.02 -4.35 24.13
C ALA A 619 1.92 -4.64 23.10
N ASP A 620 0.67 -4.38 23.47
CA ASP A 620 -0.49 -4.60 22.63
C ASP A 620 -0.49 -3.69 21.39
N VAL A 621 -0.22 -2.40 21.59
CA VAL A 621 -0.23 -1.40 20.52
C VAL A 621 0.92 -1.57 19.53
N LEU A 622 2.11 -1.95 20.02
CA LEU A 622 3.31 -2.12 19.21
C LEU A 622 3.46 -3.55 18.66
N GLY A 623 2.66 -4.50 19.15
CA GLY A 623 2.76 -5.90 18.77
C GLY A 623 4.08 -6.55 19.24
N VAL A 624 4.59 -6.14 20.41
CA VAL A 624 5.83 -6.66 21.00
C VAL A 624 5.54 -7.32 22.35
N PRO A 625 6.28 -8.37 22.76
CA PRO A 625 6.08 -8.98 24.08
C PRO A 625 6.31 -7.96 25.20
N ALA A 626 5.40 -7.89 26.19
CA ALA A 626 5.53 -6.95 27.32
C ALA A 626 6.85 -7.11 28.09
N GLY A 627 7.37 -8.34 28.19
CA GLY A 627 8.67 -8.63 28.82
C GLY A 627 9.89 -8.06 28.06
N ARG A 628 9.70 -7.48 26.88
CA ARG A 628 10.74 -6.78 26.10
C ARG A 628 10.62 -5.25 26.18
N ILE A 629 9.72 -4.71 27.00
CA ILE A 629 9.54 -3.27 27.19
C ILE A 629 10.13 -2.89 28.54
N GLY A 630 11.25 -2.18 28.53
CA GLY A 630 11.85 -1.60 29.72
C GLY A 630 11.42 -0.16 29.96
N ARG A 631 11.69 0.32 31.17
CA ARG A 631 11.22 1.62 31.65
C ARG A 631 11.89 2.83 30.99
N HIS A 632 13.09 2.64 30.45
CA HIS A 632 13.81 3.68 29.71
C HIS A 632 13.64 3.54 28.21
N ASP A 633 12.79 2.62 27.76
CA ASP A 633 12.52 2.47 26.34
C ASP A 633 11.77 3.68 25.80
N HIS A 634 12.21 4.10 24.63
CA HIS A 634 11.58 5.15 23.86
C HIS A 634 10.53 4.56 22.92
N PHE A 635 9.30 5.08 22.95
CA PHE A 635 8.13 4.57 22.24
C PHE A 635 8.41 4.37 20.75
N PHE A 636 9.00 5.37 20.11
CA PHE A 636 9.33 5.34 18.68
C PHE A 636 10.54 4.44 18.37
N ASP A 637 11.43 4.22 19.34
CA ASP A 637 12.57 3.31 19.20
C ASP A 637 12.12 1.85 19.37
N LEU A 638 10.94 1.62 19.92
CA LEU A 638 10.30 0.31 19.94
C LEU A 638 9.39 0.04 18.72
N GLY A 639 9.39 0.92 17.73
CA GLY A 639 8.54 0.81 16.53
C GLY A 639 7.24 1.60 16.64
N GLY A 640 7.08 2.41 17.69
CA GLY A 640 6.00 3.37 17.80
C GLY A 640 5.95 4.31 16.61
N THR A 641 4.73 4.57 16.15
CA THR A 641 4.41 5.46 15.03
C THR A 641 3.41 6.49 15.52
N SER A 642 3.13 7.54 14.73
CA SER A 642 2.03 8.45 15.07
C SER A 642 0.71 7.69 15.22
N LEU A 643 0.44 6.71 14.34
CA LEU A 643 -0.73 5.85 14.44
C LEU A 643 -0.70 4.95 15.69
N ALA A 644 0.46 4.40 16.06
CA ALA A 644 0.59 3.64 17.29
C ALA A 644 0.36 4.53 18.51
N ALA A 645 0.89 5.76 18.52
CA ALA A 645 0.65 6.72 19.59
C ALA A 645 -0.83 7.10 19.68
N VAL A 646 -1.54 7.16 18.55
CA VAL A 646 -2.99 7.36 18.52
C VAL A 646 -3.73 6.15 19.06
N LYS A 647 -3.37 4.92 18.66
CA LYS A 647 -3.91 3.69 19.26
C LYS A 647 -3.67 3.63 20.77
N LEU A 648 -2.50 4.04 21.23
CA LEU A 648 -2.16 4.14 22.64
C LEU A 648 -3.02 5.18 23.36
N ALA A 649 -3.22 6.35 22.76
CA ALA A 649 -4.10 7.37 23.31
C ALA A 649 -5.55 6.86 23.42
N VAL A 650 -6.05 6.11 22.43
CA VAL A 650 -7.37 5.45 22.48
C VAL A 650 -7.41 4.43 23.63
N ALA A 651 -6.39 3.58 23.76
CA ALA A 651 -6.33 2.55 24.80
C ALA A 651 -6.19 3.11 26.22
N LEU A 652 -5.62 4.31 26.37
CA LEU A 652 -5.50 5.06 27.62
C LEU A 652 -6.69 6.00 27.88
N ASP A 653 -7.81 5.82 27.19
CA ASP A 653 -9.00 6.68 27.28
C ASP A 653 -8.67 8.18 27.18
N ARG A 654 -7.75 8.52 26.27
CA ARG A 654 -7.29 9.89 26.00
C ARG A 654 -6.65 10.60 27.20
N ALA A 655 -6.22 9.86 28.22
CA ALA A 655 -5.39 10.41 29.31
C ALA A 655 -4.06 11.00 28.80
N VAL A 656 -3.65 10.62 27.58
CA VAL A 656 -2.53 11.21 26.82
C VAL A 656 -2.96 11.55 25.40
N THR A 657 -2.32 12.56 24.82
CA THR A 657 -2.44 12.95 23.41
C THR A 657 -1.23 12.46 22.61
N LEU A 658 -1.32 12.47 21.26
CA LEU A 658 -0.15 12.24 20.39
C LEU A 658 1.01 13.17 20.78
N LYS A 659 0.71 14.45 21.08
CA LYS A 659 1.70 15.44 21.50
C LYS A 659 2.37 15.08 22.83
N ASP A 660 1.63 14.49 23.77
CA ASP A 660 2.20 14.00 25.03
C ASP A 660 3.18 12.86 24.77
N VAL A 661 2.80 11.86 23.96
CA VAL A 661 3.67 10.73 23.59
C VAL A 661 4.92 11.19 22.85
N THR A 662 4.80 12.15 21.92
CA THR A 662 5.95 12.71 21.20
C THR A 662 6.89 13.51 22.10
N ARG A 663 6.35 14.24 23.10
CA ARG A 663 7.16 15.05 24.03
C ARG A 663 7.78 14.25 25.16
N ARG A 664 7.12 13.18 25.61
CA ARG A 664 7.58 12.25 26.63
C ARG A 664 7.53 10.82 26.10
N PRO A 665 8.41 10.49 25.16
CA PRO A 665 8.39 9.20 24.49
C PRO A 665 8.98 8.07 25.34
N VAL A 666 9.59 8.35 26.49
CA VAL A 666 10.16 7.32 27.38
C VAL A 666 9.07 6.75 28.29
N LEU A 667 9.01 5.41 28.45
CA LEU A 667 7.95 4.74 29.22
C LEU A 667 7.80 5.32 30.63
N ALA A 668 8.90 5.47 31.38
CA ALA A 668 8.87 6.01 32.74
C ALA A 668 8.38 7.48 32.78
N ASP A 669 8.78 8.31 31.82
CA ASP A 669 8.37 9.72 31.76
C ASP A 669 6.88 9.88 31.42
N LEU A 670 6.37 9.04 30.53
CA LEU A 670 4.96 9.02 30.17
C LEU A 670 4.10 8.44 31.30
N ALA A 671 4.59 7.41 32.00
CA ALA A 671 3.94 6.85 33.19
C ALA A 671 3.88 7.87 34.33
N ALA A 672 4.92 8.68 34.53
CA ALA A 672 4.93 9.77 35.50
C ALA A 672 3.87 10.84 35.17
N LEU A 673 3.77 11.26 33.89
CA LEU A 673 2.72 12.20 33.45
C LEU A 673 1.31 11.67 33.75
N LEU A 674 1.07 10.38 33.51
CA LEU A 674 -0.21 9.73 33.82
C LEU A 674 -0.50 9.74 35.33
N ALA A 675 0.50 9.45 36.16
CA ALA A 675 0.36 9.45 37.62
C ALA A 675 0.03 10.86 38.17
N ASP A 676 0.69 11.90 37.65
CA ASP A 676 0.44 13.30 38.03
C ASP A 676 -0.99 13.75 37.65
N ARG A 677 -1.48 13.33 36.47
CA ARG A 677 -2.85 13.63 36.02
C ARG A 677 -3.93 12.90 36.80
N THR A 678 -3.61 11.75 37.40
CA THR A 678 -4.55 10.94 38.20
C THR A 678 -4.63 11.42 39.65
N THR A 679 -3.54 11.98 40.19
CA THR A 679 -3.47 12.53 41.55
C THR A 679 -4.03 13.96 41.67
N GLY A 680 -4.07 14.72 40.56
CA GLY A 680 -4.67 16.06 40.51
C GLY A 680 -6.21 16.09 40.53
N THR A 681 -6.89 14.97 40.22
CA THR A 681 -8.36 14.90 40.12
C THR A 681 -9.06 14.48 41.43
N THR A 682 -8.31 14.21 42.50
CA THR A 682 -8.86 13.67 43.77
C THR A 682 -8.93 14.67 44.93
N THR A 683 -8.67 15.97 44.72
CA THR A 683 -8.60 16.96 45.83
C THR A 683 -9.75 17.97 45.91
N ASP A 684 -10.89 17.75 45.24
CA ASP A 684 -12.06 18.62 45.46
C ASP A 684 -13.35 17.81 45.65
N SER A 685 -13.52 17.20 46.83
CA SER A 685 -14.83 16.93 47.43
C SER A 685 -14.72 16.48 48.89
N GLY A 686 -15.21 17.34 49.80
CA GLY A 686 -15.40 17.08 51.24
C GLY A 686 -14.30 17.69 52.11
N THR A 687 -14.53 18.60 53.04
CA THR A 687 -15.67 18.69 53.96
C THR A 687 -15.76 20.08 54.60
N THR A 688 -17.00 20.43 54.92
CA THR A 688 -17.60 21.61 55.54
C THR A 688 -17.07 22.01 56.93
N THR A 689 -17.38 23.29 57.28
CA THR A 689 -17.62 23.89 58.62
C THR A 689 -16.42 23.98 59.59
N ASP A 690 -16.24 24.97 60.44
CA ASP A 690 -16.85 26.25 60.81
C ASP A 690 -15.91 26.82 61.91
N THR A 691 -15.91 28.13 62.10
CA THR A 691 -15.57 28.92 63.31
C THR A 691 -14.70 30.13 63.00
N GLY A 692 -15.15 31.31 63.44
CA GLY A 692 -14.24 32.44 63.64
C GLY A 692 -14.85 33.82 63.48
N THR A 693 -15.84 34.13 64.32
CA THR A 693 -16.28 35.46 64.73
C THR A 693 -15.20 36.55 64.63
N THR A 694 -15.50 37.70 64.02
CA THR A 694 -14.83 38.95 64.36
C THR A 694 -15.79 40.13 64.17
N THR A 695 -16.25 40.66 65.30
CA THR A 695 -16.72 42.04 65.47
C THR A 695 -15.50 42.94 65.66
N ALA A 696 -15.41 44.05 64.93
CA ALA A 696 -15.19 45.41 65.45
C ALA A 696 -14.90 46.39 64.30
N ASP A 697 -15.64 47.50 64.35
CA ASP A 697 -15.56 48.80 63.66
C ASP A 697 -15.86 48.90 62.14
#